data_AF-Q54KA8-F1
#
_entry.id   AF-Q54KA8-F1
#
_cell.length_a   1.000
_cell.length_b   1.000
_cell.length_c   1.000
_cell.angle_alpha   90.00
_cell.angle_beta   90.00
_cell.angle_gamma   90.00
#
_symmetry.space_group_name_H-M   'P 1'
#
loop_
_entity.id
_entity.type
_entity.pdbx_description
1 polymer ?
#
loop_
_entity_poly.entity_id
_entity_poly.type
_entity_poly.pdbx_seq_one_letter_code
_entity_poly.pdbx_strand_id
1 'polypeptide(L)'
;MIKKIYFYILIILYYNTFVISFDIAVNYNVERNYNSFEECGLADEPVCTSLEDAGNRAILLSKIENQNNPNSIIISGDINQSSITTAVTLGNLYNYCGILWIKSSSDTTNVNIDGGGSSTTQPFLSIQEAVQPNSTYPCATQRRFLFAGINFTNWDQTIVKININQETNPTPQDSSKYVAIFFRFVNIISSSSIINIYPINDSDADEIVYKKDSILVYFISTTGYNLRSPPSPSPSTNALVSNGDFISPIYIVGGSIVYILDVENSEFLSTPFIFIRSGDVSNSGLESISNSYFSSPFILSINSTVRLLDFNFFNNQLSTFIYFYKCFSPFSSSVLTRLENIKFSNITTSSSSSSSSSGSRSSSSSIAINQNSTYGQYKFESAFTVLKESNLFLKDYLKYSPSNTIENDLVYIENSTLEFEFKLFFPLISSNRLFNSINSFLTLTNLNLSFSQSPIIGNNSTVYLKLMTISNNTICGCKECNFYQDDTKINTDYYPCSSPTEAPTNIPTTTGVSTTTGISTTTTTTTTTTTTTTTTTTTTTTTTGTSEIPIHTRKPQKNYRTRNIVIILTILGTASILSLVIISLVYKRYMTKKYLVDTFSFNDKSSFDDNLNAVAEEDEKAVSPDINLSTIAYEHQYEDSAELDKS
;
A
#
# COMPACT_ATOMS: atom_id res chain seq x y z
N MET A 1 33.82 34.26 8.20
CA MET A 1 33.12 33.09 8.77
C MET A 1 31.82 33.47 9.48
N ILE A 2 31.83 34.41 10.45
CA ILE A 2 30.63 34.85 11.20
C ILE A 2 29.46 35.32 10.29
N LYS A 3 29.73 36.06 9.20
CA LYS A 3 28.68 36.53 8.26
C LYS A 3 27.89 35.40 7.57
N LYS A 4 28.52 34.25 7.28
CA LYS A 4 27.84 33.11 6.64
C LYS A 4 26.91 32.40 7.62
N ILE A 5 27.33 32.24 8.88
CA ILE A 5 26.53 31.60 9.93
C ILE A 5 25.23 32.38 10.18
N TYR A 6 25.30 33.72 10.28
CA TYR A 6 24.11 34.55 10.43
C TYR A 6 23.14 34.40 9.26
N PHE A 7 23.64 34.32 8.02
CA PHE A 7 22.80 34.12 6.84
C PHE A 7 22.09 32.76 6.87
N TYR A 8 22.78 31.67 7.24
CA TYR A 8 22.17 30.36 7.41
C TYR A 8 21.12 30.35 8.54
N ILE A 9 21.39 30.97 9.69
CA ILE A 9 20.43 31.06 10.78
C ILE A 9 19.20 31.88 10.36
N LEU A 10 19.38 32.98 9.62
CA LEU A 10 18.28 33.79 9.10
C LEU A 10 17.45 33.02 8.08
N ILE A 11 18.08 32.24 7.20
CA ILE A 11 17.36 31.35 6.27
C ILE A 11 16.60 30.28 7.03
N ILE A 12 17.20 29.65 8.05
CA ILE A 12 16.53 28.63 8.88
C ILE A 12 15.37 29.24 9.66
N LEU A 13 15.54 30.44 10.24
CA LEU A 13 14.48 31.15 10.92
C LEU A 13 13.36 31.52 9.94
N TYR A 14 13.71 32.05 8.76
CA TYR A 14 12.76 32.40 7.70
C TYR A 14 12.00 31.16 7.22
N TYR A 15 12.69 30.05 6.94
CA TYR A 15 12.05 28.79 6.58
C TYR A 15 11.11 28.30 7.69
N ASN A 16 11.53 28.35 8.95
CA ASN A 16 10.68 27.95 10.07
C ASN A 16 9.53 28.93 10.36
N THR A 17 9.63 30.21 9.98
CA THR A 17 8.54 31.18 10.16
C THR A 17 7.48 31.09 9.06
N PHE A 18 7.82 30.57 7.89
CA PHE A 18 6.89 30.49 6.75
C PHE A 18 6.20 29.13 6.56
N VAL A 19 6.64 28.06 7.25
CA VAL A 19 5.87 26.82 7.31
C VAL A 19 4.81 26.95 8.41
N ILE A 20 3.72 27.66 8.07
CA ILE A 20 2.51 27.66 8.89
C ILE A 20 1.86 26.29 8.63
N SER A 21 1.98 25.39 9.60
CA SER A 21 1.18 24.16 9.64
C SER A 21 -0.04 24.44 10.51
N PHE A 22 -1.23 24.10 10.01
CA PHE A 22 -2.42 24.15 10.84
C PHE A 22 -2.66 22.82 11.52
N ASP A 23 -2.76 22.88 12.84
CA ASP A 23 -3.27 21.80 13.65
C ASP A 23 -4.79 22.01 13.82
N ILE A 24 -5.57 21.06 13.32
CA ILE A 24 -7.02 20.95 13.48
C ILE A 24 -7.25 19.98 14.64
N ALA A 25 -7.56 20.50 15.82
CA ALA A 25 -7.81 19.67 16.99
C ALA A 25 -9.19 18.99 16.90
N VAL A 26 -9.23 17.69 17.24
CA VAL A 26 -10.44 16.87 17.30
C VAL A 26 -10.53 16.17 18.64
N ASN A 27 -11.72 16.17 19.26
CA ASN A 27 -11.97 15.42 20.48
C ASN A 27 -13.45 15.00 20.54
N TYR A 28 -13.73 13.69 20.52
CA TYR A 28 -15.09 13.16 20.63
C TYR A 28 -15.67 13.23 22.05
N ASN A 29 -14.83 13.49 23.06
CA ASN A 29 -15.23 13.50 24.48
C ASN A 29 -15.72 14.88 24.96
N VAL A 30 -16.00 15.80 24.04
CA VAL A 30 -16.52 17.13 24.35
C VAL A 30 -17.80 17.40 23.56
N GLU A 31 -18.71 18.18 24.14
CA GLU A 31 -19.95 18.56 23.46
C GLU A 31 -19.68 19.55 22.32
N ARG A 32 -20.43 19.40 21.22
CA ARG A 32 -20.34 20.31 20.07
C ARG A 32 -20.79 21.71 20.48
N ASN A 33 -19.92 22.69 20.28
CA ASN A 33 -20.14 24.11 20.61
C ASN A 33 -19.84 25.04 19.42
N TYR A 34 -20.03 24.55 18.20
CA TYR A 34 -19.91 25.29 16.93
C TYR A 34 -21.06 24.94 15.99
N ASN A 35 -21.43 25.86 15.11
CA ASN A 35 -22.56 25.67 14.21
C ASN A 35 -22.17 24.90 12.95
N SER A 36 -20.96 25.11 12.45
CA SER A 36 -20.47 24.50 11.21
C SER A 36 -18.98 24.13 11.28
N PHE A 37 -18.53 23.27 10.37
CA PHE A 37 -17.14 22.77 10.38
C PHE A 37 -16.10 23.88 10.13
N GLU A 38 -16.51 25.03 9.58
CA GLU A 38 -15.66 26.20 9.38
C GLU A 38 -15.30 26.94 10.68
N GLU A 39 -15.97 26.62 11.78
CA GLU A 39 -15.83 27.29 13.07
C GLU A 39 -15.09 26.42 14.10
N CYS A 40 -14.43 25.33 13.69
CA CYS A 40 -13.77 24.41 14.61
C CYS A 40 -12.31 24.07 14.26
N GLY A 41 -11.57 23.66 15.30
CA GLY A 41 -10.29 22.96 15.22
C GLY A 41 -9.06 23.85 15.31
N LEU A 42 -9.15 25.14 14.95
CA LEU A 42 -8.00 26.05 15.04
C LEU A 42 -7.75 26.55 16.48
N ALA A 43 -6.57 27.15 16.72
CA ALA A 43 -6.10 27.52 18.05
C ALA A 43 -7.02 28.48 18.85
N ASP A 44 -7.79 29.33 18.15
CA ASP A 44 -8.73 30.29 18.74
C ASP A 44 -10.21 29.86 18.55
N GLU A 45 -10.43 28.64 18.05
CA GLU A 45 -11.73 28.06 17.77
C GLU A 45 -12.03 26.91 18.75
N PRO A 46 -13.30 26.54 18.95
CA PRO A 46 -13.62 25.29 19.63
C PRO A 46 -13.02 24.07 18.92
N VAL A 47 -12.67 23.04 19.68
CA VAL A 47 -12.21 21.76 19.13
C VAL A 47 -13.31 21.10 18.28
N CYS A 48 -12.96 20.50 17.15
CA CYS A 48 -13.93 19.74 16.36
C CYS A 48 -14.38 18.50 17.16
N THR A 49 -15.67 18.21 17.17
CA THR A 49 -16.25 17.06 17.91
C THR A 49 -16.50 15.85 17.01
N SER A 50 -16.09 15.92 15.74
CA SER A 50 -16.11 14.80 14.81
C SER A 50 -14.91 14.86 13.86
N LEU A 51 -14.47 13.69 13.38
CA LEU A 51 -13.42 13.59 12.35
C LEU A 51 -13.91 14.08 10.98
N GLU A 52 -15.21 13.96 10.70
CA GLU A 52 -15.80 14.44 9.45
C GLU A 52 -15.74 15.97 9.37
N ASP A 53 -16.10 16.68 10.45
CA ASP A 53 -15.97 18.14 10.52
C ASP A 53 -14.50 18.55 10.34
N ALA A 54 -13.57 17.84 10.99
CA ALA A 54 -12.14 18.11 10.84
C ALA A 54 -11.62 17.85 9.42
N GLY A 55 -12.11 16.80 8.75
CA GLY A 55 -11.82 16.51 7.36
C GLY A 55 -12.31 17.62 6.41
N ASN A 56 -13.56 18.06 6.60
CA ASN A 56 -14.13 19.18 5.84
C ASN A 56 -13.39 20.50 6.09
N ARG A 57 -12.96 20.74 7.33
CA ARG A 57 -12.11 21.87 7.70
C ARG A 57 -10.75 21.80 6.99
N ALA A 58 -10.13 20.62 6.93
CA ALA A 58 -8.87 20.42 6.22
C ALA A 58 -9.02 20.71 4.72
N ILE A 59 -10.12 20.28 4.09
CA ILE A 59 -10.41 20.61 2.69
C ILE A 59 -10.50 22.13 2.50
N LEU A 60 -11.24 22.83 3.37
CA LEU A 60 -11.38 24.28 3.28
C LEU A 60 -10.01 24.99 3.38
N LEU A 61 -9.19 24.62 4.36
CA LEU A 61 -7.85 25.20 4.55
C LEU A 61 -6.94 24.92 3.36
N SER A 62 -7.00 23.72 2.78
CA SER A 62 -6.18 23.34 1.62
C SER A 62 -6.45 24.18 0.35
N LYS A 63 -7.62 24.83 0.26
CA LYS A 63 -8.00 25.68 -0.89
C LYS A 63 -7.53 27.13 -0.75
N ILE A 64 -7.32 27.59 0.49
CA ILE A 64 -6.96 28.98 0.78
C ILE A 64 -5.44 29.15 0.78
N GLU A 65 -4.70 28.07 1.06
CA GLU A 65 -3.25 28.13 1.27
C GLU A 65 -2.40 27.56 0.14
N ASN A 66 -1.10 27.81 0.25
CA ASN A 66 -0.09 27.17 -0.58
C ASN A 66 -0.08 25.66 -0.28
N GLN A 67 -0.44 24.85 -1.28
CA GLN A 67 -0.64 23.39 -1.21
C GLN A 67 0.57 22.58 -0.68
N ASN A 68 1.72 23.24 -0.48
CA ASN A 68 2.95 22.65 0.04
C ASN A 68 3.05 22.65 1.57
N ASN A 69 2.21 23.41 2.29
CA ASN A 69 2.21 23.40 3.75
C ASN A 69 1.39 22.19 4.27
N PRO A 70 1.96 21.36 5.15
CA PRO A 70 1.22 20.23 5.70
C PRO A 70 0.17 20.71 6.70
N ASN A 71 -1.06 20.22 6.56
CA ASN A 71 -2.08 20.32 7.61
C ASN A 71 -2.03 19.07 8.49
N SER A 72 -2.45 19.21 9.74
CA SER A 72 -2.56 18.09 10.68
C SER A 72 -3.94 18.07 11.33
N ILE A 73 -4.58 16.90 11.37
CA ILE A 73 -5.70 16.60 12.24
C ILE A 73 -5.13 15.92 13.49
N ILE A 74 -5.36 16.53 14.64
CA ILE A 74 -4.83 16.10 15.93
C ILE A 74 -5.95 15.49 16.77
N ILE A 75 -5.92 14.17 16.92
CA ILE A 75 -6.93 13.42 17.68
C ILE A 75 -6.56 13.43 19.16
N SER A 76 -7.43 14.06 19.95
CA SER A 76 -7.28 14.23 21.39
C SER A 76 -8.13 13.21 22.12
N GLY A 77 -7.50 12.11 22.51
CA GLY A 77 -8.13 11.04 23.28
C GLY A 77 -8.79 9.95 22.42
N ASP A 78 -9.00 8.79 23.05
CA ASP A 78 -9.57 7.62 22.41
C ASP A 78 -10.99 7.87 21.93
N ILE A 79 -11.33 7.23 20.80
CA ILE A 79 -12.65 7.25 20.17
C ILE A 79 -13.26 5.88 20.39
N ASN A 80 -14.03 5.75 21.47
CA ASN A 80 -14.73 4.52 21.83
C ASN A 80 -16.21 4.61 21.43
N GLN A 81 -16.72 3.62 20.72
CA GLN A 81 -18.10 3.63 20.21
C GLN A 81 -19.16 3.60 21.31
N SER A 82 -18.87 3.05 22.49
CA SER A 82 -19.81 3.10 23.64
C SER A 82 -20.22 4.52 24.04
N SER A 83 -19.47 5.54 23.61
CA SER A 83 -19.71 6.96 23.88
C SER A 83 -20.26 7.76 22.70
N ILE A 84 -20.39 7.19 21.49
CA ILE A 84 -20.59 7.95 20.26
C ILE A 84 -21.71 7.33 19.41
N THR A 85 -22.67 8.13 18.95
CA THR A 85 -23.78 7.67 18.09
C THR A 85 -23.53 7.91 16.59
N THR A 86 -22.48 8.67 16.25
CA THR A 86 -22.12 9.03 14.89
C THR A 86 -21.05 8.11 14.31
N ALA A 87 -21.04 7.98 12.98
CA ALA A 87 -20.02 7.22 12.28
C ALA A 87 -18.62 7.83 12.53
N VAL A 88 -17.62 6.99 12.74
CA VAL A 88 -16.23 7.41 12.87
C VAL A 88 -15.62 7.42 11.46
N THR A 89 -15.65 8.57 10.80
CA THR A 89 -15.13 8.75 9.43
C THR A 89 -14.54 10.14 9.24
N LEU A 90 -13.53 10.26 8.37
CA LEU A 90 -13.01 11.53 7.84
C LEU A 90 -13.86 12.05 6.67
N GLY A 91 -14.79 11.24 6.15
CA GLY A 91 -15.57 11.56 4.96
C GLY A 91 -14.78 11.38 3.66
N ASN A 92 -15.25 12.07 2.60
CA ASN A 92 -14.62 12.04 1.28
C ASN A 92 -13.59 13.16 1.13
N LEU A 93 -12.30 12.82 1.17
CA LEU A 93 -11.21 13.79 1.06
C LEU A 93 -10.69 13.96 -0.38
N TYR A 94 -11.44 13.57 -1.42
CA TYR A 94 -11.04 13.76 -2.82
C TYR A 94 -10.69 15.22 -3.15
N ASN A 95 -11.38 16.19 -2.54
CA ASN A 95 -11.14 17.62 -2.76
C ASN A 95 -10.02 18.22 -1.89
N TYR A 96 -9.41 17.44 -0.99
CA TYR A 96 -8.22 17.88 -0.27
C TYR A 96 -7.03 17.95 -1.22
N CYS A 97 -6.16 18.96 -1.08
CA CYS A 97 -4.95 19.08 -1.88
C CYS A 97 -3.70 19.32 -1.00
N GLY A 98 -2.62 18.58 -1.26
CA GLY A 98 -1.38 18.66 -0.49
C GLY A 98 -1.18 17.49 0.49
N ILE A 99 -0.59 17.78 1.65
CA ILE A 99 -0.17 16.78 2.65
C ILE A 99 -1.03 16.92 3.92
N LEU A 100 -1.75 15.86 4.31
CA LEU A 100 -2.56 15.80 5.53
C LEU A 100 -2.01 14.75 6.48
N TRP A 101 -1.63 15.18 7.68
CA TRP A 101 -1.35 14.28 8.80
C TRP A 101 -2.62 14.04 9.59
N ILE A 102 -2.89 12.79 9.98
CA ILE A 102 -3.95 12.40 10.90
C ILE A 102 -3.25 11.63 12.02
N LYS A 103 -3.13 12.24 13.19
CA LYS A 103 -2.26 11.72 14.24
C LYS A 103 -2.82 11.88 15.64
N SER A 104 -2.32 11.04 16.54
CA SER A 104 -2.49 11.24 17.98
C SER A 104 -1.91 12.60 18.40
N SER A 105 -2.53 13.21 19.40
CA SER A 105 -1.98 14.38 20.12
C SER A 105 -0.69 14.09 20.89
N SER A 106 -0.36 12.81 21.10
CA SER A 106 0.83 12.34 21.79
C SER A 106 1.78 11.65 20.82
N ASP A 107 3.07 12.01 20.89
CA ASP A 107 4.12 11.38 20.09
C ASP A 107 4.54 10.00 20.63
N THR A 108 4.11 9.65 21.85
CA THR A 108 4.53 8.41 22.53
C THR A 108 3.40 7.43 22.80
N THR A 109 2.14 7.88 22.67
CA THR A 109 0.97 7.05 22.94
C THR A 109 0.02 7.11 21.77
N ASN A 110 -0.32 5.93 21.26
CA ASN A 110 -1.30 5.80 20.20
C ASN A 110 -2.69 6.13 20.72
N VAL A 111 -3.51 6.73 19.88
CA VAL A 111 -4.94 6.89 20.13
C VAL A 111 -5.67 5.65 19.62
N ASN A 112 -6.61 5.12 20.41
CA ASN A 112 -7.47 4.03 19.98
C ASN A 112 -8.69 4.59 19.23
N ILE A 113 -8.97 4.02 18.05
CA ILE A 113 -10.15 4.34 17.25
C ILE A 113 -10.90 3.04 16.97
N ASP A 114 -12.01 2.87 17.71
CA ASP A 114 -12.85 1.68 17.62
C ASP A 114 -13.87 1.79 16.46
N GLY A 115 -13.73 0.89 15.49
CA GLY A 115 -14.64 0.75 14.36
C GLY A 115 -15.85 -0.16 14.65
N GLY A 116 -15.87 -0.85 15.80
CA GLY A 116 -16.90 -1.83 16.14
C GLY A 116 -18.26 -1.20 16.49
N GLY A 117 -19.36 -1.87 16.15
CA GLY A 117 -20.70 -1.53 16.67
C GLY A 117 -21.51 -0.50 15.87
N SER A 118 -20.95 0.15 14.85
CA SER A 118 -21.72 0.99 13.94
C SER A 118 -22.35 0.15 12.82
N SER A 119 -23.65 0.30 12.57
CA SER A 119 -24.34 -0.23 11.38
C SER A 119 -23.85 0.40 10.06
N THR A 120 -22.80 1.21 10.11
CA THR A 120 -22.32 2.00 8.99
C THR A 120 -21.29 1.22 8.22
N THR A 121 -21.57 0.98 6.94
CA THR A 121 -20.65 0.39 5.97
C THR A 121 -19.60 1.38 5.44
N GLN A 122 -19.52 2.57 6.04
CA GLN A 122 -18.69 3.68 5.56
C GLN A 122 -17.24 3.51 5.98
N PRO A 123 -16.27 3.72 5.08
CA PRO A 123 -14.86 3.60 5.41
C PRO A 123 -14.38 4.73 6.33
N PHE A 124 -13.26 4.52 7.02
CA PHE A 124 -12.64 5.60 7.83
C PHE A 124 -12.22 6.77 6.94
N LEU A 125 -11.54 6.49 5.83
CA LEU A 125 -11.16 7.45 4.80
C LEU A 125 -11.75 7.01 3.46
N SER A 126 -12.47 7.91 2.80
CA SER A 126 -12.89 7.75 1.40
C SER A 126 -12.19 8.77 0.52
N ILE A 127 -11.69 8.34 -0.64
CA ILE A 127 -11.26 9.20 -1.74
C ILE A 127 -12.08 8.79 -2.96
N GLN A 128 -13.22 9.45 -3.13
CA GLN A 128 -14.19 9.14 -4.17
C GLN A 128 -14.33 10.32 -5.11
N GLU A 129 -13.95 10.14 -6.37
CA GLU A 129 -14.21 11.13 -7.40
C GLU A 129 -15.71 11.17 -7.69
N ALA A 130 -16.27 12.39 -7.76
CA ALA A 130 -17.67 12.57 -8.11
C ALA A 130 -17.86 12.26 -9.60
N VAL A 131 -18.97 11.60 -9.94
CA VAL A 131 -19.35 11.30 -11.34
C VAL A 131 -19.48 12.59 -12.18
N GLN A 132 -19.79 13.72 -11.54
CA GLN A 132 -19.91 15.03 -12.18
C GLN A 132 -18.66 15.90 -11.89
N PRO A 133 -17.85 16.24 -12.91
CA PRO A 133 -16.55 16.90 -12.73
C PRO A 133 -16.63 18.32 -12.17
N ASN A 134 -17.78 19.00 -12.30
CA ASN A 134 -17.96 20.41 -11.90
C ASN A 134 -17.79 20.68 -10.38
N SER A 135 -17.63 19.64 -9.56
CA SER A 135 -17.39 19.74 -8.11
C SER A 135 -15.94 19.51 -7.70
N THR A 136 -15.05 19.25 -8.67
CA THR A 136 -13.66 18.85 -8.39
C THR A 136 -12.73 20.06 -8.39
N TYR A 137 -12.04 20.25 -7.27
CA TYR A 137 -11.01 21.28 -7.15
C TYR A 137 -9.70 20.76 -7.77
N PRO A 138 -9.09 21.48 -8.74
CA PRO A 138 -7.85 21.03 -9.36
C PRO A 138 -6.71 21.04 -8.35
N CYS A 139 -6.03 19.90 -8.22
CA CYS A 139 -4.89 19.75 -7.32
C CYS A 139 -3.61 19.56 -8.13
N ALA A 140 -2.70 20.52 -8.06
CA ALA A 140 -1.45 20.49 -8.83
C ALA A 140 -0.38 19.60 -8.18
N THR A 141 -0.67 19.03 -7.01
CA THR A 141 0.26 18.22 -6.22
C THR A 141 -0.35 16.85 -5.93
N GLN A 142 0.50 15.85 -5.71
CA GLN A 142 0.04 14.55 -5.22
C GLN A 142 -0.59 14.70 -3.83
N ARG A 143 -1.79 14.14 -3.64
CA ARG A 143 -2.45 14.09 -2.34
C ARG A 143 -1.75 13.08 -1.45
N ARG A 144 -1.38 13.47 -0.24
CA ARG A 144 -0.74 12.57 0.73
C ARG A 144 -1.52 12.56 2.03
N PHE A 145 -1.92 11.38 2.49
CA PHE A 145 -2.62 11.18 3.75
C PHE A 145 -1.76 10.30 4.64
N LEU A 146 -1.39 10.81 5.82
CA LEU A 146 -0.45 10.17 6.73
C LEU A 146 -1.12 9.89 8.07
N PHE A 147 -1.38 8.61 8.36
CA PHE A 147 -1.84 8.14 9.67
C PHE A 147 -0.64 7.89 10.57
N ALA A 148 -0.60 8.49 11.76
CA ALA A 148 0.52 8.33 12.69
C ALA A 148 0.08 8.16 14.15
N GLY A 149 0.57 7.10 14.80
CA GLY A 149 0.27 6.84 16.22
C GLY A 149 -1.21 6.54 16.47
N ILE A 150 -1.81 5.67 15.65
CA ILE A 150 -3.23 5.31 15.72
C ILE A 150 -3.34 3.80 15.86
N ASN A 151 -4.23 3.35 16.73
CA ASN A 151 -4.67 1.95 16.79
C ASN A 151 -6.09 1.86 16.22
N PHE A 152 -6.24 1.29 15.03
CA PHE A 152 -7.54 0.96 14.47
C PHE A 152 -8.00 -0.39 15.05
N THR A 153 -9.07 -0.40 15.85
CA THR A 153 -9.58 -1.62 16.51
C THR A 153 -10.96 -2.01 15.99
N ASN A 154 -11.23 -3.30 15.76
CA ASN A 154 -12.55 -3.85 15.39
C ASN A 154 -13.17 -3.25 14.10
N TRP A 155 -12.36 -3.02 13.07
CA TRP A 155 -12.82 -2.47 11.79
C TRP A 155 -13.30 -3.57 10.84
N ASP A 156 -14.60 -3.81 10.78
CA ASP A 156 -15.20 -4.70 9.78
C ASP A 156 -15.35 -4.03 8.41
N GLN A 157 -15.62 -2.72 8.43
CA GLN A 157 -15.59 -1.83 7.28
C GLN A 157 -14.16 -1.46 6.89
N THR A 158 -13.94 -1.16 5.61
CA THR A 158 -12.62 -0.81 5.09
C THR A 158 -12.06 0.45 5.74
N ILE A 159 -10.82 0.44 6.20
CA ILE A 159 -10.18 1.67 6.73
C ILE A 159 -10.01 2.71 5.61
N VAL A 160 -9.41 2.35 4.48
CA VAL A 160 -9.20 3.28 3.36
C VAL A 160 -9.84 2.76 2.08
N LYS A 161 -10.71 3.57 1.50
CA LYS A 161 -11.36 3.30 0.21
C LYS A 161 -10.98 4.36 -0.81
N ILE A 162 -10.46 3.95 -1.98
CA ILE A 162 -10.14 4.86 -3.08
C ILE A 162 -10.86 4.40 -4.33
N ASN A 163 -11.63 5.31 -4.93
CA ASN A 163 -12.41 5.06 -6.14
C ASN A 163 -12.46 6.34 -6.99
N ILE A 164 -11.50 6.43 -7.91
CA ILE A 164 -11.26 7.59 -8.77
C ILE A 164 -10.97 7.13 -10.20
N ASN A 165 -11.03 8.03 -11.17
CA ASN A 165 -10.46 7.78 -12.49
C ASN A 165 -8.94 7.76 -12.38
N GLN A 166 -8.34 6.60 -12.55
CA GLN A 166 -6.89 6.42 -12.44
C GLN A 166 -6.19 6.77 -13.76
N GLU A 167 -4.96 7.29 -13.66
CA GLU A 167 -4.13 7.61 -14.82
C GLU A 167 -3.71 6.32 -15.55
N THR A 168 -3.91 6.30 -16.86
CA THR A 168 -3.51 5.19 -17.75
C THR A 168 -2.47 5.65 -18.76
N ASN A 169 -2.25 6.95 -18.92
CA ASN A 169 -1.23 7.47 -19.81
C ASN A 169 0.17 7.24 -19.21
N PRO A 170 1.13 6.75 -20.02
CA PRO A 170 2.51 6.58 -19.57
C PRO A 170 3.14 7.93 -19.16
N THR A 171 2.87 8.99 -19.92
CA THR A 171 3.27 10.36 -19.61
C THR A 171 2.21 11.02 -18.75
N PRO A 172 2.51 11.35 -17.48
CA PRO A 172 1.51 11.85 -16.55
C PRO A 172 1.01 13.23 -16.98
N GLN A 173 -0.31 13.40 -17.07
CA GLN A 173 -0.90 14.70 -17.42
C GLN A 173 -1.47 15.42 -16.22
N ASP A 174 -1.97 14.68 -15.22
CA ASP A 174 -2.67 15.27 -14.08
C ASP A 174 -2.18 14.73 -12.73
N SER A 175 -1.41 15.56 -12.01
CA SER A 175 -0.97 15.25 -10.64
C SER A 175 -2.13 15.11 -9.66
N SER A 176 -3.31 15.62 -10.00
CA SER A 176 -4.53 15.46 -9.19
C SER A 176 -5.06 14.03 -9.18
N LYS A 177 -4.56 13.13 -10.02
CA LYS A 177 -4.90 11.70 -9.94
C LYS A 177 -3.99 10.91 -8.99
N TYR A 178 -2.98 11.57 -8.41
CA TYR A 178 -1.99 10.92 -7.58
C TYR A 178 -2.39 10.98 -6.12
N VAL A 179 -2.40 9.82 -5.47
CA VAL A 179 -2.75 9.65 -4.06
C VAL A 179 -1.69 8.79 -3.38
N ALA A 180 -1.21 9.20 -2.22
CA ALA A 180 -0.35 8.38 -1.40
C ALA A 180 -0.92 8.25 0.02
N ILE A 181 -1.02 7.03 0.52
CA ILE A 181 -1.51 6.70 1.85
C ILE A 181 -0.34 6.13 2.66
N PHE A 182 -0.08 6.72 3.81
CA PHE A 182 0.98 6.29 4.72
C PHE A 182 0.35 5.87 6.05
N PHE A 183 0.59 4.63 6.46
CA PHE A 183 0.37 4.16 7.82
C PHE A 183 1.74 4.12 8.50
N ARG A 184 1.91 4.90 9.57
CA ARG A 184 3.20 5.02 10.26
C ARG A 184 3.02 4.82 11.76
N PHE A 185 3.67 3.80 12.34
CA PHE A 185 3.47 3.46 13.76
C PHE A 185 1.98 3.23 14.08
N VAL A 186 1.30 2.53 13.18
CA VAL A 186 -0.13 2.22 13.29
C VAL A 186 -0.27 0.75 13.68
N ASN A 187 -1.24 0.46 14.55
CA ASN A 187 -1.68 -0.92 14.77
C ASN A 187 -3.07 -1.10 14.17
N ILE A 188 -3.29 -2.21 13.46
CA ILE A 188 -4.58 -2.60 12.92
C ILE A 188 -5.01 -3.88 13.64
N ILE A 189 -6.01 -3.80 14.50
CA ILE A 189 -6.34 -4.87 15.44
C ILE A 189 -7.75 -5.36 15.13
N SER A 190 -7.89 -6.67 14.90
CA SER A 190 -9.19 -7.31 14.68
C SER A 190 -10.00 -6.68 13.55
N SER A 191 -9.32 -6.24 12.49
CA SER A 191 -9.95 -5.73 11.27
C SER A 191 -10.13 -6.82 10.23
N SER A 192 -11.19 -6.72 9.44
CA SER A 192 -11.43 -7.60 8.29
C SER A 192 -11.21 -6.94 6.93
N SER A 193 -11.08 -5.61 6.88
CA SER A 193 -10.85 -4.86 5.65
C SER A 193 -10.00 -3.61 5.92
N ILE A 194 -8.86 -3.51 5.25
CA ILE A 194 -7.84 -2.49 5.50
C ILE A 194 -7.85 -1.47 4.36
N ILE A 195 -7.66 -1.93 3.12
CA ILE A 195 -7.57 -1.07 1.93
C ILE A 195 -8.41 -1.66 0.81
N ASN A 196 -9.18 -0.81 0.14
CA ASN A 196 -9.92 -1.13 -1.07
C ASN A 196 -9.70 -0.03 -2.12
N ILE A 197 -8.89 -0.31 -3.14
CA ILE A 197 -8.61 0.58 -4.27
C ILE A 197 -9.18 -0.05 -5.53
N TYR A 198 -10.10 0.65 -6.19
CA TYR A 198 -10.66 0.21 -7.46
C TYR A 198 -10.95 1.43 -8.35
N PRO A 199 -10.55 1.42 -9.64
CA PRO A 199 -10.76 2.54 -10.54
C PRO A 199 -12.24 2.71 -10.93
N ILE A 200 -12.68 3.95 -11.17
CA ILE A 200 -13.97 4.25 -11.81
C ILE A 200 -13.94 3.82 -13.28
N ASN A 201 -12.81 4.09 -13.94
CA ASN A 201 -12.53 3.75 -15.33
C ASN A 201 -12.12 2.28 -15.51
N ASP A 202 -12.48 1.40 -14.58
CA ASP A 202 -12.31 -0.03 -14.75
C ASP A 202 -13.32 -0.53 -15.78
N SER A 203 -12.85 -0.73 -17.02
CA SER A 203 -13.57 -1.54 -17.98
C SER A 203 -13.11 -2.98 -17.84
N ASP A 204 -14.01 -3.95 -18.04
CA ASP A 204 -13.68 -5.38 -18.09
C ASP A 204 -12.67 -5.76 -19.20
N ALA A 205 -12.19 -4.78 -19.99
CA ALA A 205 -11.08 -5.01 -20.90
C ALA A 205 -9.80 -5.27 -20.09
N ASP A 206 -9.32 -6.51 -20.16
CA ASP A 206 -8.02 -7.00 -19.66
C ASP A 206 -6.79 -6.17 -20.13
N GLU A 207 -7.01 -5.12 -20.94
CA GLU A 207 -5.99 -4.31 -21.59
C GLU A 207 -5.68 -2.97 -20.89
N ILE A 208 -6.44 -2.56 -19.86
CA ILE A 208 -6.11 -1.31 -19.17
C ILE A 208 -4.84 -1.46 -18.32
N VAL A 209 -3.79 -0.76 -18.76
CA VAL A 209 -2.55 -0.59 -18.01
C VAL A 209 -2.64 0.69 -17.18
N TYR A 210 -2.91 0.54 -15.89
CA TYR A 210 -2.88 1.66 -14.96
C TYR A 210 -1.45 2.08 -14.67
N LYS A 211 -1.27 3.38 -14.42
CA LYS A 211 -0.03 3.92 -13.89
C LYS A 211 0.08 3.58 -12.41
N LYS A 212 0.72 2.45 -12.12
CA LYS A 212 0.90 1.87 -10.78
C LYS A 212 1.49 2.84 -9.73
N ASP A 213 2.26 3.84 -10.13
CA ASP A 213 2.86 4.85 -9.24
C ASP A 213 1.89 5.99 -8.88
N SER A 214 0.70 6.04 -9.48
CA SER A 214 -0.29 7.09 -9.21
C SER A 214 -0.91 6.93 -7.83
N ILE A 215 -1.21 5.70 -7.42
CA ILE A 215 -1.75 5.39 -6.09
C ILE A 215 -0.75 4.55 -5.33
N LEU A 216 -0.22 5.08 -4.24
CA LEU A 216 0.82 4.43 -3.44
C LEU A 216 0.35 4.20 -2.00
N VAL A 217 0.65 3.03 -1.45
CA VAL A 217 0.36 2.64 -0.07
C VAL A 217 1.66 2.26 0.64
N TYR A 218 1.87 2.84 1.82
CA TYR A 218 3.06 2.61 2.65
C TYR A 218 2.64 2.14 4.03
N PHE A 219 2.99 0.92 4.43
CA PHE A 219 2.87 0.43 5.79
C PHE A 219 4.22 0.50 6.50
N ILE A 220 4.54 1.64 7.12
CA ILE A 220 5.84 1.90 7.75
C ILE A 220 5.75 1.59 9.24
N SER A 221 6.41 0.52 9.69
CA SER A 221 6.31 0.06 11.09
C SER A 221 4.85 -0.07 11.53
N THR A 222 4.04 -0.67 10.66
CA THR A 222 2.61 -0.90 10.89
C THR A 222 2.38 -2.39 11.08
N THR A 223 1.64 -2.75 12.13
CA THR A 223 1.41 -4.15 12.48
C THR A 223 -0.07 -4.46 12.56
N GLY A 224 -0.48 -5.54 11.91
CA GLY A 224 -1.80 -6.13 11.98
C GLY A 224 -1.85 -7.23 13.04
N TYR A 225 -2.82 -7.18 13.95
CA TYR A 225 -3.01 -8.18 15.00
C TYR A 225 -4.40 -8.79 14.93
N ASN A 226 -4.51 -10.11 15.05
CA ASN A 226 -5.79 -10.80 15.10
C ASN A 226 -6.71 -10.41 13.92
N LEU A 227 -6.14 -10.13 12.76
CA LEU A 227 -6.88 -9.81 11.55
C LEU A 227 -7.68 -11.04 11.13
N ARG A 228 -8.82 -10.80 10.47
CA ARG A 228 -9.77 -11.85 10.09
C ARG A 228 -10.18 -11.73 8.64
N SER A 229 -10.60 -12.84 8.04
CA SER A 229 -11.36 -12.81 6.79
C SER A 229 -12.61 -11.92 6.92
N PRO A 230 -13.00 -11.18 5.86
CA PRO A 230 -14.27 -10.47 5.82
C PRO A 230 -15.46 -11.42 6.03
N PRO A 231 -16.52 -11.00 6.74
CA PRO A 231 -17.74 -11.78 6.86
C PRO A 231 -18.41 -11.99 5.47
N SER A 232 -19.14 -13.11 5.34
CA SER A 232 -19.88 -13.56 4.15
C SER A 232 -20.50 -12.42 3.35
N PRO A 233 -20.39 -12.39 2.00
CA PRO A 233 -20.79 -11.25 1.21
C PRO A 233 -22.29 -10.98 1.38
N SER A 234 -22.61 -9.73 1.70
CA SER A 234 -23.90 -9.17 1.34
C SER A 234 -23.88 -8.91 -0.18
N PRO A 235 -24.91 -9.33 -0.92
CA PRO A 235 -24.90 -9.26 -2.37
C PRO A 235 -25.01 -7.81 -2.82
N SER A 236 -23.93 -7.21 -3.35
CA SER A 236 -24.02 -6.10 -4.31
C SER A 236 -22.67 -5.58 -4.83
N THR A 237 -22.62 -5.40 -6.15
CA THR A 237 -21.99 -4.31 -6.93
C THR A 237 -20.61 -4.42 -7.60
N ASN A 238 -19.83 -5.49 -7.50
CA ASN A 238 -18.59 -5.60 -8.29
C ASN A 238 -18.66 -6.73 -9.32
N ALA A 239 -18.63 -6.39 -10.61
CA ALA A 239 -18.78 -7.33 -11.74
C ALA A 239 -17.65 -8.38 -11.85
N LEU A 240 -16.49 -8.11 -11.25
CA LEU A 240 -15.34 -9.04 -11.23
C LEU A 240 -15.40 -10.09 -10.11
N VAL A 241 -16.38 -9.95 -9.23
CA VAL A 241 -16.56 -10.77 -8.05
C VAL A 241 -17.87 -11.48 -8.31
N SER A 242 -17.82 -12.68 -8.88
CA SER A 242 -19.00 -13.54 -9.04
C SER A 242 -19.83 -13.45 -7.77
N ASN A 243 -21.15 -13.24 -7.88
CA ASN A 243 -22.08 -13.16 -6.75
C ASN A 243 -21.69 -14.17 -5.65
N GLY A 244 -20.97 -13.75 -4.62
CA GLY A 244 -20.46 -14.66 -3.58
C GLY A 244 -18.95 -14.60 -3.26
N ASP A 245 -18.12 -13.92 -4.05
CA ASP A 245 -16.70 -13.78 -3.70
C ASP A 245 -16.47 -12.62 -2.70
N PHE A 246 -15.56 -12.86 -1.76
CA PHE A 246 -15.25 -11.96 -0.64
C PHE A 246 -14.16 -10.96 -1.06
N ILE A 247 -14.18 -9.72 -0.56
CA ILE A 247 -13.12 -8.74 -0.85
C ILE A 247 -11.93 -8.99 0.08
N SER A 248 -10.75 -9.30 -0.44
CA SER A 248 -9.51 -9.39 0.37
C SER A 248 -9.32 -8.21 1.34
N PRO A 249 -8.74 -8.44 2.54
CA PRO A 249 -8.42 -7.38 3.48
C PRO A 249 -7.63 -6.23 2.84
N ILE A 250 -6.72 -6.55 1.92
CA ILE A 250 -6.09 -5.59 1.02
C ILE A 250 -6.49 -5.95 -0.41
N TYR A 251 -7.28 -5.08 -1.03
CA TYR A 251 -7.73 -5.20 -2.41
C TYR A 251 -7.28 -4.00 -3.20
N ILE A 252 -6.44 -4.20 -4.22
CA ILE A 252 -5.86 -3.11 -5.02
C ILE A 252 -5.96 -3.41 -6.51
N VAL A 253 -6.60 -2.51 -7.25
CA VAL A 253 -6.57 -2.46 -8.70
C VAL A 253 -5.93 -1.14 -9.13
N GLY A 254 -4.81 -1.22 -9.87
CA GLY A 254 -4.12 -0.05 -10.44
C GLY A 254 -3.24 0.78 -9.50
N GLY A 255 -3.05 0.34 -8.25
CA GLY A 255 -2.18 0.97 -7.27
C GLY A 255 -0.99 0.10 -6.85
N SER A 256 -0.15 0.63 -5.97
CA SER A 256 1.05 -0.09 -5.48
C SER A 256 1.17 -0.08 -3.95
N ILE A 257 1.63 -1.20 -3.40
CA ILE A 257 2.12 -1.32 -2.02
C ILE A 257 3.64 -1.20 -2.04
N VAL A 258 4.20 -0.26 -1.28
CA VAL A 258 5.66 -0.01 -1.24
C VAL A 258 6.34 -0.65 -0.03
N TYR A 259 5.61 -0.73 1.08
CA TYR A 259 5.99 -1.49 2.28
C TYR A 259 4.78 -2.28 2.72
N ILE A 260 4.98 -3.56 3.01
CA ILE A 260 3.92 -4.46 3.48
C ILE A 260 3.81 -4.33 5.00
N LEU A 261 2.60 -4.46 5.55
CA LEU A 261 2.44 -4.50 7.00
C LEU A 261 2.96 -5.82 7.59
N ASP A 262 3.47 -5.75 8.82
CA ASP A 262 3.65 -6.95 9.64
C ASP A 262 2.29 -7.52 10.02
N VAL A 263 2.20 -8.84 10.16
CA VAL A 263 0.94 -9.51 10.55
C VAL A 263 1.24 -10.55 11.62
N GLU A 264 0.49 -10.48 12.72
CA GLU A 264 0.62 -11.38 13.85
C GLU A 264 -0.73 -11.97 14.26
N ASN A 265 -0.73 -13.26 14.66
CA ASN A 265 -1.87 -13.94 15.27
C ASN A 265 -3.17 -13.84 14.45
N SER A 266 -3.08 -13.84 13.13
CA SER A 266 -4.21 -13.55 12.23
C SER A 266 -4.69 -14.78 11.47
N GLU A 267 -5.95 -14.77 11.02
CA GLU A 267 -6.57 -15.94 10.37
C GLU A 267 -7.37 -15.54 9.12
N PHE A 268 -7.02 -16.13 7.98
CA PHE A 268 -7.63 -15.87 6.67
C PHE A 268 -8.08 -17.17 6.02
N LEU A 269 -9.39 -17.44 6.08
CA LEU A 269 -9.99 -18.73 5.75
C LEU A 269 -10.62 -18.81 4.36
N SER A 270 -10.96 -17.66 3.78
CA SER A 270 -11.78 -17.59 2.55
C SER A 270 -11.19 -16.72 1.46
N THR A 271 -10.23 -15.85 1.78
CA THR A 271 -9.72 -14.84 0.86
C THR A 271 -8.21 -14.84 0.87
N PRO A 272 -7.56 -14.48 -0.26
CA PRO A 272 -6.18 -14.07 -0.18
C PRO A 272 -6.06 -12.84 0.72
N PHE A 273 -4.94 -12.71 1.42
CA PHE A 273 -4.73 -11.55 2.29
C PHE A 273 -4.54 -10.27 1.48
N ILE A 274 -3.70 -10.35 0.45
CA ILE A 274 -3.48 -9.30 -0.55
C ILE A 274 -3.99 -9.80 -1.90
N PHE A 275 -4.95 -9.08 -2.47
CA PHE A 275 -5.30 -9.16 -3.87
C PHE A 275 -4.78 -7.92 -4.59
N ILE A 276 -4.01 -8.13 -5.66
CA ILE A 276 -3.53 -7.05 -6.51
C ILE A 276 -3.74 -7.35 -7.99
N ARG A 277 -4.25 -6.36 -8.74
CA ARG A 277 -4.37 -6.40 -10.19
C ARG A 277 -3.82 -5.14 -10.84
N SER A 278 -3.06 -5.28 -11.93
CA SER A 278 -2.49 -4.16 -12.68
C SER A 278 -1.73 -3.15 -11.79
N GLY A 279 -1.05 -3.66 -10.76
CA GLY A 279 -0.37 -2.86 -9.73
C GLY A 279 1.00 -3.43 -9.36
N ASP A 280 1.57 -2.93 -8.28
CA ASP A 280 2.81 -3.49 -7.72
C ASP A 280 2.72 -3.79 -6.22
N VAL A 281 3.34 -4.88 -5.79
CA VAL A 281 3.68 -5.10 -4.38
C VAL A 281 5.19 -5.13 -4.27
N SER A 282 5.75 -4.15 -3.59
CA SER A 282 7.17 -4.08 -3.31
C SER A 282 7.41 -4.02 -1.82
N ASN A 283 8.59 -4.51 -1.44
CA ASN A 283 9.05 -4.46 -0.07
C ASN A 283 10.56 -4.22 -0.02
N SER A 284 11.01 -3.39 0.92
CA SER A 284 12.44 -3.08 1.11
C SER A 284 12.90 -3.13 2.57
N GLY A 285 12.08 -3.68 3.47
CA GLY A 285 12.39 -3.83 4.90
C GLY A 285 12.57 -5.28 5.34
N LEU A 286 12.69 -5.44 6.66
CA LEU A 286 12.60 -6.72 7.35
C LEU A 286 11.19 -6.85 7.95
N GLU A 287 10.23 -7.21 7.11
CA GLU A 287 8.86 -7.47 7.49
C GLU A 287 8.73 -8.94 7.92
N SER A 288 7.81 -9.18 8.84
CA SER A 288 7.54 -10.49 9.39
C SER A 288 6.06 -10.79 9.49
N ILE A 289 5.72 -12.02 9.11
CA ILE A 289 4.40 -12.60 9.31
C ILE A 289 4.56 -13.73 10.32
N SER A 290 3.82 -13.68 11.42
CA SER A 290 3.97 -14.68 12.49
C SER A 290 2.65 -15.19 13.05
N ASN A 291 2.67 -16.45 13.49
CA ASN A 291 1.57 -17.11 14.20
C ASN A 291 0.21 -16.98 13.49
N SER A 292 0.21 -16.93 12.16
CA SER A 292 -0.98 -16.67 11.35
C SER A 292 -1.36 -17.87 10.50
N TYR A 293 -2.65 -17.99 10.19
CA TYR A 293 -3.21 -19.05 9.37
C TYR A 293 -3.79 -18.50 8.06
N PHE A 294 -3.40 -19.10 6.94
CA PHE A 294 -3.86 -18.75 5.59
C PHE A 294 -4.28 -20.04 4.87
N SER A 295 -5.58 -20.19 4.62
CA SER A 295 -6.10 -21.27 3.77
C SER A 295 -6.05 -20.94 2.28
N SER A 296 -6.05 -19.65 1.94
CA SER A 296 -5.92 -19.05 0.61
C SER A 296 -4.53 -18.41 0.45
N PRO A 297 -4.11 -18.08 -0.78
CA PRO A 297 -2.81 -17.45 -1.02
C PRO A 297 -2.57 -16.19 -0.16
N PHE A 298 -1.40 -16.02 0.42
CA PHE A 298 -1.07 -14.75 1.09
C PHE A 298 -1.13 -13.58 0.10
N ILE A 299 -0.58 -13.74 -1.11
CA ILE A 299 -0.71 -12.79 -2.22
C ILE A 299 -1.33 -13.49 -3.45
N LEU A 300 -2.39 -12.90 -3.99
CA LEU A 300 -2.92 -13.19 -5.32
C LEU A 300 -2.65 -12.00 -6.24
N SER A 301 -1.78 -12.20 -7.23
CA SER A 301 -1.24 -11.17 -8.12
C SER A 301 -1.66 -11.43 -9.57
N ILE A 302 -2.36 -10.48 -10.18
CA ILE A 302 -2.87 -10.56 -11.56
C ILE A 302 -2.29 -9.40 -12.37
N ASN A 303 -1.61 -9.67 -13.50
CA ASN A 303 -1.03 -8.62 -14.35
C ASN A 303 -0.25 -7.55 -13.55
N SER A 304 0.50 -7.98 -12.54
CA SER A 304 1.11 -7.10 -11.54
C SER A 304 2.57 -7.49 -11.31
N THR A 305 3.37 -6.55 -10.78
CA THR A 305 4.76 -6.86 -10.38
C THR A 305 4.81 -7.12 -8.88
N VAL A 306 5.51 -8.17 -8.46
CA VAL A 306 5.78 -8.39 -7.03
C VAL A 306 7.29 -8.48 -6.79
N ARG A 307 7.79 -7.62 -5.91
CA ARG A 307 9.19 -7.56 -5.49
C ARG A 307 9.30 -7.66 -3.97
N LEU A 308 9.50 -8.88 -3.47
CA LEU A 308 9.70 -9.12 -2.03
C LEU A 308 11.18 -9.38 -1.75
N LEU A 309 11.76 -8.57 -0.88
CA LEU A 309 13.14 -8.72 -0.41
C LEU A 309 13.10 -8.93 1.11
N ASP A 310 13.92 -9.86 1.60
CA ASP A 310 14.20 -10.08 3.03
C ASP A 310 12.95 -10.33 3.91
N PHE A 311 11.95 -10.99 3.35
CA PHE A 311 10.67 -11.25 4.00
C PHE A 311 10.68 -12.55 4.83
N ASN A 312 10.08 -12.55 6.03
CA ASN A 312 10.13 -13.71 6.91
C ASN A 312 8.74 -14.19 7.38
N PHE A 313 8.52 -15.50 7.32
CA PHE A 313 7.36 -16.19 7.89
C PHE A 313 7.78 -17.10 9.05
N PHE A 314 7.14 -16.96 10.21
CA PHE A 314 7.43 -17.76 11.41
C PHE A 314 6.16 -18.37 12.04
N ASN A 315 6.16 -19.67 12.32
CA ASN A 315 5.03 -20.35 12.99
C ASN A 315 3.69 -20.15 12.28
N ASN A 316 3.69 -20.06 10.95
CA ASN A 316 2.45 -19.87 10.19
C ASN A 316 1.94 -21.20 9.65
N GLN A 317 0.63 -21.29 9.48
CA GLN A 317 0.01 -22.33 8.70
C GLN A 317 -0.39 -21.76 7.33
N LEU A 318 0.17 -22.30 6.25
CA LEU A 318 0.08 -21.71 4.91
C LEU A 318 0.07 -22.81 3.84
N SER A 319 -1.01 -22.88 3.06
CA SER A 319 -1.14 -23.84 1.94
C SER A 319 -0.43 -23.35 0.68
N THR A 320 -0.69 -22.08 0.31
CA THR A 320 -0.12 -21.37 -0.83
C THR A 320 0.38 -20.02 -0.34
N PHE A 321 1.64 -19.70 -0.60
CA PHE A 321 2.19 -18.39 -0.30
C PHE A 321 1.76 -17.35 -1.34
N ILE A 322 2.02 -17.62 -2.61
CA ILE A 322 1.78 -16.65 -3.67
C ILE A 322 1.25 -17.29 -4.94
N TYR A 323 0.33 -16.60 -5.60
CA TYR A 323 -0.27 -16.99 -6.86
C TYR A 323 -0.10 -15.85 -7.87
N PHE A 324 0.54 -16.14 -9.00
CA PHE A 324 0.77 -15.21 -10.10
C PHE A 324 -0.01 -15.63 -11.34
N TYR A 325 -0.72 -14.68 -11.95
CA TYR A 325 -1.41 -14.86 -13.23
C TYR A 325 -1.14 -13.69 -14.16
N LYS A 326 -0.79 -13.94 -15.43
CA LYS A 326 -0.52 -12.89 -16.44
C LYS A 326 0.51 -11.84 -16.00
N CYS A 327 1.41 -12.17 -15.07
CA CYS A 327 2.40 -11.24 -14.52
C CYS A 327 3.64 -11.23 -15.42
N PHE A 328 3.51 -10.60 -16.58
CA PHE A 328 4.60 -10.37 -17.51
C PHE A 328 5.18 -8.97 -17.34
N SER A 329 6.50 -8.86 -17.43
CA SER A 329 7.15 -7.56 -17.60
C SER A 329 7.43 -7.36 -19.09
N PRO A 330 6.69 -6.48 -19.79
CA PRO A 330 6.91 -6.24 -21.21
C PRO A 330 8.26 -5.55 -21.50
N PHE A 331 8.92 -4.98 -20.48
CA PHE A 331 10.08 -4.10 -20.68
C PHE A 331 11.29 -4.54 -19.87
N SER A 332 12.21 -5.20 -20.57
CA SER A 332 13.61 -5.44 -20.19
C SER A 332 13.83 -6.33 -18.97
N SER A 333 14.92 -7.09 -19.01
CA SER A 333 15.39 -8.01 -17.97
C SER A 333 15.55 -7.40 -16.56
N SER A 334 15.37 -6.08 -16.37
CA SER A 334 15.61 -5.42 -15.09
C SER A 334 14.39 -5.32 -14.17
N VAL A 335 13.16 -5.32 -14.69
CA VAL A 335 11.95 -5.23 -13.84
C VAL A 335 11.25 -6.58 -13.84
N LEU A 336 11.92 -7.60 -13.30
CA LEU A 336 11.32 -8.90 -13.07
C LEU A 336 10.58 -8.89 -11.73
N THR A 337 9.40 -9.51 -11.70
CA THR A 337 8.82 -10.03 -10.46
C THR A 337 9.90 -10.88 -9.78
N ARG A 338 10.28 -10.49 -8.57
CA ARG A 338 11.49 -10.98 -7.89
C ARG A 338 11.21 -11.25 -6.42
N LEU A 339 11.44 -12.48 -5.98
CA LEU A 339 11.44 -12.83 -4.55
C LEU A 339 12.86 -13.19 -4.14
N GLU A 340 13.42 -12.46 -3.18
CA GLU A 340 14.79 -12.69 -2.69
C GLU A 340 14.85 -12.83 -1.17
N ASN A 341 15.65 -13.79 -0.69
CA ASN A 341 15.93 -14.02 0.74
C ASN A 341 14.68 -14.27 1.59
N ILE A 342 13.65 -14.92 1.03
CA ILE A 342 12.42 -15.23 1.76
C ILE A 342 12.67 -16.41 2.71
N LYS A 343 12.44 -16.21 4.00
CA LYS A 343 12.69 -17.24 5.04
C LYS A 343 11.40 -17.78 5.61
N PHE A 344 11.37 -19.09 5.84
CA PHE A 344 10.22 -19.80 6.38
C PHE A 344 10.68 -20.65 7.57
N SER A 345 10.13 -20.39 8.75
CA SER A 345 10.48 -21.13 9.96
C SER A 345 9.23 -21.72 10.60
N ASN A 346 9.24 -23.02 10.86
CA ASN A 346 8.14 -23.74 11.50
C ASN A 346 6.80 -23.51 10.77
N ILE A 347 6.82 -23.71 9.45
CA ILE A 347 5.64 -23.64 8.60
C ILE A 347 4.98 -25.00 8.56
N THR A 348 3.70 -25.05 8.89
CA THR A 348 2.87 -26.24 8.76
C THR A 348 1.91 -26.07 7.59
N THR A 349 1.77 -27.06 6.72
CA THR A 349 0.66 -27.09 5.76
C THR A 349 -0.59 -27.65 6.42
N SER A 350 -1.77 -27.17 6.07
CA SER A 350 -3.04 -27.72 6.56
C SER A 350 -3.17 -29.18 6.09
N SER A 351 -2.85 -30.14 6.95
CA SER A 351 -3.02 -31.56 6.61
C SER A 351 -4.51 -31.86 6.52
N SER A 352 -4.99 -32.34 5.37
CA SER A 352 -6.24 -33.08 5.31
C SER A 352 -6.07 -34.36 6.11
N SER A 353 -6.46 -34.38 7.39
CA SER A 353 -6.45 -35.63 8.15
C SER A 353 -7.54 -36.53 7.58
N SER A 354 -7.13 -37.45 6.71
CA SER A 354 -7.90 -38.63 6.37
C SER A 354 -8.20 -39.38 7.67
N SER A 355 -9.50 -39.50 7.95
CA SER A 355 -10.10 -40.34 8.96
C SER A 355 -9.37 -41.68 9.14
N SER A 356 -8.76 -41.91 10.28
CA SER A 356 -8.59 -43.27 10.79
C SER A 356 -8.35 -43.28 12.30
N SER A 357 -9.13 -44.13 12.97
CA SER A 357 -8.96 -44.66 14.33
C SER A 357 -9.32 -43.76 15.54
N SER A 358 -10.54 -43.99 16.01
CA SER A 358 -10.80 -44.47 17.38
C SER A 358 -10.30 -43.63 18.55
N GLY A 359 -11.17 -42.73 19.02
CA GLY A 359 -11.37 -42.51 20.45
C GLY A 359 -10.27 -41.73 21.16
N SER A 360 -10.42 -40.41 21.19
CA SER A 360 -10.32 -39.57 22.40
C SER A 360 -10.57 -38.13 21.99
N ARG A 361 -11.44 -37.45 22.74
CA ARG A 361 -11.79 -36.04 22.54
C ARG A 361 -10.55 -35.16 22.65
N SER A 362 -10.02 -34.74 21.51
CA SER A 362 -9.20 -33.53 21.40
C SER A 362 -9.56 -32.84 20.10
N SER A 363 -10.02 -31.61 20.25
CA SER A 363 -10.56 -30.71 19.24
C SER A 363 -9.47 -30.33 18.24
N SER A 364 -9.13 -31.22 17.32
CA SER A 364 -8.28 -30.91 16.18
C SER A 364 -9.18 -30.85 14.95
N SER A 365 -9.80 -29.69 14.74
CA SER A 365 -10.50 -29.37 13.50
C SER A 365 -9.46 -29.26 12.39
N SER A 366 -9.17 -30.37 11.73
CA SER A 366 -8.39 -30.40 10.50
C SER A 366 -9.23 -29.78 9.39
N ILE A 367 -8.96 -28.52 9.09
CA ILE A 367 -9.56 -27.84 7.95
C ILE A 367 -8.88 -28.42 6.71
N ALA A 368 -9.59 -29.32 6.04
CA ALA A 368 -9.18 -29.87 4.75
C ALA A 368 -8.94 -28.72 3.77
N ILE A 369 -7.75 -28.68 3.15
CA ILE A 369 -7.50 -27.84 1.98
C ILE A 369 -8.52 -28.27 0.95
N ASN A 370 -9.50 -27.42 0.66
CA ASN A 370 -10.38 -27.65 -0.48
C ASN A 370 -9.50 -27.52 -1.73
N GLN A 371 -9.05 -28.66 -2.26
CA GLN A 371 -8.25 -28.81 -3.50
C GLN A 371 -8.98 -28.33 -4.77
N ASN A 372 -10.08 -27.59 -4.62
CA ASN A 372 -10.85 -26.92 -5.66
C ASN A 372 -11.39 -25.57 -5.17
N SER A 373 -10.71 -24.94 -4.20
CA SER A 373 -11.06 -23.59 -3.80
C SER A 373 -10.77 -22.63 -4.96
N THR A 374 -11.75 -21.80 -5.26
CA THR A 374 -11.66 -20.73 -6.23
C THR A 374 -11.75 -19.41 -5.48
N TYR A 375 -11.08 -18.39 -5.99
CA TYR A 375 -11.33 -17.01 -5.61
C TYR A 375 -11.65 -16.24 -6.88
N GLY A 376 -12.90 -15.79 -7.02
CA GLY A 376 -13.38 -15.36 -8.33
C GLY A 376 -13.29 -16.49 -9.34
N GLN A 377 -12.72 -16.19 -10.49
CA GLN A 377 -12.46 -17.15 -11.57
C GLN A 377 -11.16 -17.95 -11.42
N TYR A 378 -10.35 -17.67 -10.39
CA TYR A 378 -9.03 -18.28 -10.25
C TYR A 378 -9.09 -19.56 -9.41
N LYS A 379 -8.80 -20.69 -10.05
CA LYS A 379 -8.67 -21.98 -9.37
C LYS A 379 -7.29 -22.10 -8.74
N PHE A 380 -7.24 -22.39 -7.44
CA PHE A 380 -5.97 -22.62 -6.76
C PHE A 380 -5.42 -24.02 -7.04
N GLU A 381 -4.10 -24.09 -7.22
CA GLU A 381 -3.36 -25.33 -7.41
C GLU A 381 -2.80 -25.83 -6.07
N SER A 382 -2.55 -27.13 -5.96
CA SER A 382 -1.93 -27.73 -4.76
C SER A 382 -0.42 -27.46 -4.73
N ALA A 383 -0.05 -26.19 -4.68
CA ALA A 383 1.33 -25.74 -4.68
C ALA A 383 1.55 -24.57 -3.73
N PHE A 384 2.76 -24.51 -3.17
CA PHE A 384 3.16 -23.42 -2.30
C PHE A 384 3.37 -22.11 -3.07
N THR A 385 3.80 -22.19 -4.32
CA THR A 385 3.90 -21.06 -5.25
C THR A 385 3.31 -21.45 -6.58
N VAL A 386 2.44 -20.60 -7.13
CA VAL A 386 1.76 -20.85 -8.40
C VAL A 386 2.13 -19.76 -9.40
N LEU A 387 2.58 -20.15 -10.58
CA LEU A 387 2.96 -19.28 -11.68
C LEU A 387 2.20 -19.70 -12.95
N LYS A 388 1.29 -18.87 -13.42
CA LYS A 388 0.52 -19.11 -14.64
C LYS A 388 0.64 -17.92 -15.59
N GLU A 389 0.98 -18.17 -16.84
CA GLU A 389 1.18 -17.10 -17.85
C GLU A 389 2.04 -15.96 -17.28
N SER A 390 3.21 -16.23 -16.72
CA SER A 390 3.94 -15.21 -15.94
C SER A 390 5.46 -15.40 -16.00
N ASN A 391 6.20 -14.37 -15.62
CA ASN A 391 7.66 -14.43 -15.48
C ASN A 391 8.06 -14.16 -14.03
N LEU A 392 8.89 -15.03 -13.44
CA LEU A 392 9.32 -14.92 -12.05
C LEU A 392 10.80 -15.24 -11.88
N PHE A 393 11.48 -14.45 -11.05
CA PHE A 393 12.84 -14.71 -10.59
C PHE A 393 12.83 -14.97 -9.07
N LEU A 394 13.32 -16.13 -8.66
CA LEU A 394 13.45 -16.55 -7.26
C LEU A 394 14.93 -16.64 -6.90
N LYS A 395 15.32 -15.98 -5.81
CA LYS A 395 16.70 -16.03 -5.32
C LYS A 395 16.75 -16.31 -3.83
N ASP A 396 17.53 -17.29 -3.41
CA ASP A 396 17.64 -17.66 -1.98
C ASP A 396 16.26 -17.85 -1.31
N TYR A 397 15.30 -18.36 -2.08
CA TYR A 397 13.93 -18.61 -1.65
C TYR A 397 13.91 -19.89 -0.82
N LEU A 398 13.29 -19.86 0.37
CA LEU A 398 13.17 -20.99 1.31
C LEU A 398 14.45 -21.31 2.10
N LYS A 399 15.22 -20.28 2.44
CA LYS A 399 16.29 -20.41 3.43
C LYS A 399 15.64 -20.67 4.82
N TYR A 400 16.10 -21.69 5.56
CA TYR A 400 15.66 -22.11 6.94
C TYR A 400 14.43 -23.07 6.96
N SER A 401 14.16 -24.06 7.85
CA SER A 401 14.70 -24.68 9.11
C SER A 401 14.24 -26.17 9.15
N PRO A 402 14.88 -27.13 9.88
CA PRO A 402 14.72 -28.60 9.75
C PRO A 402 13.35 -29.27 10.00
N SER A 403 12.24 -28.54 10.08
CA SER A 403 10.93 -29.09 10.48
C SER A 403 9.78 -28.77 9.53
N ASN A 404 10.04 -28.09 8.40
CA ASN A 404 8.99 -27.79 7.44
C ASN A 404 8.80 -28.98 6.51
N THR A 405 7.61 -29.55 6.48
CA THR A 405 7.17 -30.51 5.45
C THR A 405 6.02 -29.86 4.68
N ILE A 406 6.19 -29.69 3.38
CA ILE A 406 5.13 -29.21 2.48
C ILE A 406 4.61 -30.42 1.72
N GLU A 407 3.37 -30.82 1.97
CA GLU A 407 2.76 -31.94 1.21
C GLU A 407 2.43 -31.53 -0.25
N ASN A 408 2.46 -30.24 -0.56
CA ASN A 408 2.17 -29.70 -1.88
C ASN A 408 3.40 -29.71 -2.80
N ASP A 409 3.18 -29.39 -4.07
CA ASP A 409 4.27 -29.00 -4.96
C ASP A 409 4.92 -27.73 -4.42
N LEU A 410 6.24 -27.61 -4.49
CA LEU A 410 6.86 -26.37 -4.05
C LEU A 410 6.52 -25.24 -5.02
N VAL A 411 6.67 -25.47 -6.33
CA VAL A 411 6.26 -24.52 -7.36
C VAL A 411 5.52 -25.22 -8.49
N TYR A 412 4.32 -24.72 -8.79
CA TYR A 412 3.55 -25.06 -9.99
C TYR A 412 3.73 -23.97 -11.06
N ILE A 413 4.02 -24.38 -12.29
CA ILE A 413 4.41 -23.50 -13.39
C ILE A 413 3.64 -23.91 -14.64
N GLU A 414 2.86 -23.00 -15.22
CA GLU A 414 2.08 -23.24 -16.43
C GLU A 414 2.22 -22.06 -17.41
N ASN A 415 2.57 -22.34 -18.67
CA ASN A 415 2.77 -21.32 -19.71
C ASN A 415 3.64 -20.14 -19.27
N SER A 416 4.70 -20.41 -18.49
CA SER A 416 5.44 -19.38 -17.73
C SER A 416 6.96 -19.54 -17.84
N THR A 417 7.68 -18.50 -17.43
CA THR A 417 9.13 -18.53 -17.29
C THR A 417 9.52 -18.38 -15.83
N LEU A 418 10.29 -19.33 -15.30
CA LEU A 418 10.84 -19.27 -13.95
C LEU A 418 12.37 -19.35 -14.01
N GLU A 419 13.03 -18.42 -13.33
CA GLU A 419 14.45 -18.50 -13.02
C GLU A 419 14.62 -18.64 -11.50
N PHE A 420 15.37 -19.65 -11.06
CA PHE A 420 15.60 -19.96 -9.67
C PHE A 420 17.12 -20.04 -9.40
N GLU A 421 17.62 -19.16 -8.52
CA GLU A 421 19.04 -19.08 -8.14
C GLU A 421 19.22 -19.29 -6.62
N PHE A 422 20.26 -20.04 -6.23
CA PHE A 422 20.75 -20.08 -4.86
C PHE A 422 22.17 -19.53 -4.75
N LYS A 423 22.47 -18.75 -3.70
CA LYS A 423 23.85 -18.31 -3.40
C LYS A 423 24.71 -19.45 -2.84
N LEU A 424 24.11 -20.39 -2.11
CA LEU A 424 24.79 -21.53 -1.48
C LEU A 424 23.87 -22.76 -1.48
N PHE A 425 24.45 -23.95 -1.47
CA PHE A 425 23.70 -25.20 -1.34
C PHE A 425 23.03 -25.28 0.04
N PHE A 426 21.75 -24.95 0.12
CA PHE A 426 20.94 -25.10 1.33
C PHE A 426 20.00 -26.30 1.19
N PRO A 427 19.76 -27.05 2.29
CA PRO A 427 18.68 -28.01 2.31
C PRO A 427 17.35 -27.26 2.10
N LEU A 428 16.58 -27.70 1.12
CA LEU A 428 15.25 -27.18 0.85
C LEU A 428 14.23 -27.78 1.81
N ILE A 429 13.09 -27.11 1.93
CA ILE A 429 11.89 -27.68 2.54
C ILE A 429 11.56 -28.98 1.81
N SER A 430 11.28 -30.05 2.56
CA SER A 430 10.86 -31.33 1.99
C SER A 430 9.48 -31.16 1.38
N SER A 431 9.38 -31.22 0.06
CA SER A 431 8.12 -31.21 -0.67
C SER A 431 7.83 -32.56 -1.31
N ASN A 432 6.56 -32.86 -1.61
CA ASN A 432 6.22 -34.04 -2.39
C ASN A 432 6.89 -34.01 -3.76
N ARG A 433 6.87 -32.84 -4.40
CA ARG A 433 7.52 -32.58 -5.70
C ARG A 433 8.11 -31.19 -5.70
N LEU A 434 9.27 -31.03 -6.33
CA LEU A 434 9.97 -29.76 -6.30
C LEU A 434 9.36 -28.78 -7.31
N PHE A 435 9.14 -29.24 -8.53
CA PHE A 435 8.55 -28.44 -9.60
C PHE A 435 7.52 -29.27 -10.36
N ASN A 436 6.41 -28.64 -10.71
CA ASN A 436 5.43 -29.16 -11.66
C ASN A 436 5.28 -28.16 -12.81
N SER A 437 5.86 -28.48 -13.95
CA SER A 437 6.07 -27.55 -15.06
C SER A 437 5.33 -28.00 -16.33
N ILE A 438 4.43 -27.17 -16.84
CA ILE A 438 3.63 -27.44 -18.03
C ILE A 438 3.84 -26.32 -19.05
N ASN A 439 4.26 -26.66 -20.28
CA ASN A 439 4.48 -25.69 -21.36
C ASN A 439 5.33 -24.48 -20.94
N SER A 440 6.34 -24.70 -20.12
CA SER A 440 7.05 -23.63 -19.41
C SER A 440 8.56 -23.71 -19.61
N PHE A 441 9.23 -22.61 -19.29
CA PHE A 441 10.68 -22.50 -19.30
C PHE A 441 11.20 -22.34 -17.87
N LEU A 442 12.09 -23.23 -17.46
CA LEU A 442 12.67 -23.24 -16.12
C LEU A 442 14.19 -23.15 -16.21
N THR A 443 14.80 -22.21 -15.49
CA THR A 443 16.26 -22.15 -15.29
C THR A 443 16.57 -22.32 -13.81
N LEU A 444 17.35 -23.34 -13.47
CA LEU A 444 17.79 -23.66 -12.12
C LEU A 444 19.30 -23.47 -12.02
N THR A 445 19.74 -22.62 -11.10
CA THR A 445 21.16 -22.31 -10.89
C THR A 445 21.58 -22.59 -9.45
N ASN A 446 22.71 -23.27 -9.28
CA ASN A 446 23.33 -23.59 -7.97
C ASN A 446 22.43 -24.38 -7.00
N LEU A 447 21.48 -25.17 -7.51
CA LEU A 447 20.65 -26.03 -6.67
C LEU A 447 21.28 -27.43 -6.53
N ASN A 448 21.37 -27.96 -5.31
CA ASN A 448 21.92 -29.29 -5.06
C ASN A 448 20.81 -30.36 -5.13
N LEU A 449 20.68 -31.00 -6.29
CA LEU A 449 19.70 -32.06 -6.53
C LEU A 449 20.17 -33.45 -6.08
N SER A 450 21.39 -33.58 -5.52
CA SER A 450 21.87 -34.86 -4.98
C SER A 450 21.17 -35.28 -3.69
N PHE A 451 20.59 -34.32 -2.96
CA PHE A 451 19.93 -34.55 -1.68
C PHE A 451 18.41 -34.72 -1.78
N SER A 452 17.78 -34.40 -2.92
CA SER A 452 16.32 -34.24 -2.98
C SER A 452 15.58 -35.52 -3.38
N GLN A 453 14.66 -35.95 -2.51
CA GLN A 453 13.64 -36.97 -2.78
C GLN A 453 12.50 -36.46 -3.69
N SER A 454 12.56 -35.20 -4.14
CA SER A 454 11.44 -34.52 -4.78
C SER A 454 11.72 -34.28 -6.27
N PRO A 455 10.99 -34.93 -7.20
CA PRO A 455 11.26 -34.84 -8.64
C PRO A 455 10.74 -33.54 -9.27
N ILE A 456 11.26 -33.24 -10.48
CA ILE A 456 10.72 -32.28 -11.44
C ILE A 456 9.76 -33.02 -12.37
N ILE A 457 8.46 -32.73 -12.26
CA ILE A 457 7.42 -33.37 -13.07
C ILE A 457 6.78 -32.37 -14.05
N GLY A 458 5.89 -32.88 -14.91
CA GLY A 458 5.01 -32.06 -15.73
C GLY A 458 4.98 -32.51 -17.19
N ASN A 459 4.86 -31.56 -18.11
CA ASN A 459 4.75 -31.85 -19.54
C ASN A 459 5.29 -30.73 -20.43
N ASN A 460 5.89 -31.10 -21.57
CA ASN A 460 6.27 -30.20 -22.66
C ASN A 460 7.00 -28.91 -22.19
N SER A 461 7.92 -29.05 -21.24
CA SER A 461 8.66 -27.93 -20.67
C SER A 461 10.13 -28.01 -21.01
N THR A 462 10.82 -26.87 -20.98
CA THR A 462 12.26 -26.80 -21.15
C THR A 462 12.92 -26.42 -19.83
N VAL A 463 13.88 -27.22 -19.38
CA VAL A 463 14.56 -27.05 -18.10
C VAL A 463 16.06 -26.92 -18.31
N TYR A 464 16.63 -25.78 -17.94
CA TYR A 464 18.06 -25.51 -17.92
C TYR A 464 18.61 -25.70 -16.50
N LEU A 465 19.61 -26.56 -16.40
CA LEU A 465 20.31 -26.90 -15.19
C LEU A 465 21.72 -26.32 -15.27
N LYS A 466 22.00 -25.27 -14.49
CA LYS A 466 23.29 -24.57 -14.52
C LYS A 466 24.05 -24.79 -13.22
N LEU A 467 25.31 -25.20 -13.31
CA LEU A 467 26.18 -25.40 -12.13
C LEU A 467 25.60 -26.37 -11.08
N MET A 468 24.98 -27.47 -11.52
CA MET A 468 24.30 -28.43 -10.63
C MET A 468 24.90 -29.83 -10.65
N THR A 469 24.76 -30.56 -9.53
CA THR A 469 24.99 -32.01 -9.45
C THR A 469 23.64 -32.72 -9.45
N ILE A 470 23.43 -33.62 -10.41
CA ILE A 470 22.15 -34.29 -10.66
C ILE A 470 22.20 -35.71 -10.09
N SER A 471 21.11 -36.16 -9.46
CA SER A 471 20.86 -37.58 -9.21
C SER A 471 19.79 -38.11 -10.17
N ASN A 472 19.83 -39.41 -10.49
CA ASN A 472 18.94 -40.01 -11.48
C ASN A 472 17.45 -39.83 -11.18
N ASN A 473 17.07 -39.78 -9.90
CA ASN A 473 15.67 -39.75 -9.49
C ASN A 473 15.04 -38.36 -9.58
N THR A 474 15.83 -37.30 -9.79
CA THR A 474 15.32 -35.93 -9.75
C THR A 474 14.57 -35.50 -11.02
N ILE A 475 14.87 -36.09 -12.17
CA ILE A 475 14.37 -35.66 -13.49
C ILE A 475 13.09 -36.41 -13.92
N CYS A 476 12.63 -37.35 -13.10
CA CYS A 476 11.59 -38.28 -13.50
C CYS A 476 10.20 -37.60 -13.60
N GLY A 477 9.37 -38.01 -14.57
CA GLY A 477 7.94 -37.66 -14.61
C GLY A 477 7.56 -36.40 -15.39
N CYS A 478 8.49 -35.80 -16.13
CA CYS A 478 8.21 -34.68 -17.05
C CYS A 478 8.12 -35.20 -18.49
N LYS A 479 6.90 -35.50 -18.96
CA LYS A 479 6.68 -36.06 -20.32
C LYS A 479 7.05 -35.02 -21.38
N GLU A 480 7.74 -35.43 -22.45
CA GLU A 480 8.11 -34.54 -23.57
C GLU A 480 8.94 -33.31 -23.15
N CYS A 481 9.53 -33.32 -21.95
CA CYS A 481 10.35 -32.21 -21.47
C CYS A 481 11.78 -32.31 -22.01
N ASN A 482 12.39 -31.16 -22.29
CA ASN A 482 13.78 -31.08 -22.71
C ASN A 482 14.64 -30.56 -21.55
N PHE A 483 15.61 -31.37 -21.11
CA PHE A 483 16.55 -31.00 -20.07
C PHE A 483 17.91 -30.65 -20.68
N TYR A 484 18.50 -29.54 -20.23
CA TYR A 484 19.83 -29.09 -20.63
C TYR A 484 20.69 -28.92 -19.38
N GLN A 485 21.89 -29.47 -19.38
CA GLN A 485 22.92 -29.19 -18.37
C GLN A 485 24.02 -28.37 -19.03
N ASP A 486 24.24 -27.15 -18.54
CA ASP A 486 25.24 -26.21 -19.08
C ASP A 486 25.19 -26.15 -20.63
N ASP A 487 23.99 -25.93 -21.16
CA ASP A 487 23.64 -25.85 -22.60
C ASP A 487 23.71 -27.17 -23.40
N THR A 488 24.03 -28.30 -22.75
CA THR A 488 24.06 -29.62 -23.38
C THR A 488 22.78 -30.40 -23.07
N LYS A 489 22.06 -30.89 -24.09
CA LYS A 489 20.83 -31.68 -23.90
C LYS A 489 21.13 -33.02 -23.21
N ILE A 490 20.42 -33.31 -22.12
CA ILE A 490 20.51 -34.57 -21.38
C ILE A 490 19.53 -35.58 -21.99
N ASN A 491 19.96 -36.82 -22.19
CA ASN A 491 19.04 -37.90 -22.54
C ASN A 491 18.32 -38.39 -21.28
N THR A 492 17.01 -38.14 -21.20
CA THR A 492 16.19 -38.49 -20.05
C THR A 492 15.48 -39.85 -20.15
N ASP A 493 15.66 -40.59 -21.24
CA ASP A 493 15.06 -41.92 -21.44
C ASP A 493 15.50 -42.93 -20.36
N TYR A 494 16.61 -42.64 -19.67
CA TYR A 494 17.19 -43.48 -18.62
C TYR A 494 16.70 -43.16 -17.19
N TYR A 495 15.77 -42.21 -17.01
CA TYR A 495 15.28 -41.79 -15.69
C TYR A 495 13.80 -42.13 -15.45
N PRO A 496 13.41 -43.42 -15.41
CA PRO A 496 12.04 -43.81 -15.07
C PRO A 496 11.74 -43.41 -13.62
N CYS A 497 10.57 -42.80 -13.36
CA CYS A 497 10.11 -42.68 -11.98
C CYS A 497 9.86 -44.08 -11.43
N SER A 498 10.52 -44.44 -10.33
CA SER A 498 9.93 -45.41 -9.41
C SER A 498 8.63 -44.77 -8.91
N SER A 499 7.47 -45.24 -9.37
CA SER A 499 6.15 -44.65 -9.13
C SER A 499 6.08 -43.89 -7.80
N PRO A 500 5.91 -42.56 -7.80
CA PRO A 500 5.46 -41.91 -6.58
C PRO A 500 4.11 -42.55 -6.26
N THR A 501 3.99 -43.08 -5.04
CA THR A 501 2.78 -43.71 -4.53
C THR A 501 1.60 -42.84 -4.92
N GLU A 502 0.70 -43.37 -5.75
CA GLU A 502 -0.46 -42.62 -6.24
C GLU A 502 -1.12 -41.95 -5.03
N ALA A 503 -1.16 -40.62 -5.05
CA ALA A 503 -1.95 -39.87 -4.09
C ALA A 503 -3.37 -40.46 -4.12
N PRO A 504 -3.98 -40.73 -2.96
CA PRO A 504 -5.25 -41.45 -2.93
C PRO A 504 -6.27 -40.64 -3.71
N THR A 505 -6.64 -41.16 -4.88
CA THR A 505 -7.81 -40.73 -5.62
C THR A 505 -8.99 -41.05 -4.72
N ASN A 506 -9.39 -40.09 -3.88
CA ASN A 506 -10.64 -40.11 -3.17
C ASN A 506 -11.73 -40.03 -4.25
N ILE A 507 -12.08 -41.18 -4.83
CA ILE A 507 -13.34 -41.35 -5.53
C ILE A 507 -14.38 -41.17 -4.43
N PRO A 508 -15.19 -40.09 -4.45
CA PRO A 508 -16.24 -39.91 -3.47
C PRO A 508 -17.19 -41.09 -3.65
N THR A 509 -17.12 -42.05 -2.74
CA THR A 509 -18.10 -43.12 -2.69
C THR A 509 -19.36 -42.47 -2.13
N THR A 510 -20.21 -41.97 -3.02
CA THR A 510 -21.59 -41.60 -2.71
C THR A 510 -22.33 -42.88 -2.31
N THR A 511 -22.16 -43.30 -1.05
CA THR A 511 -23.11 -44.22 -0.44
C THR A 511 -24.38 -43.41 -0.21
N GLY A 512 -25.32 -43.53 -1.15
CA GLY A 512 -26.65 -42.96 -1.05
C GLY A 512 -27.36 -43.53 0.16
N VAL A 513 -27.26 -42.85 1.30
CA VAL A 513 -28.20 -43.02 2.40
C VAL A 513 -29.38 -42.13 2.09
N SER A 514 -30.42 -42.74 1.50
CA SER A 514 -31.75 -42.14 1.36
C SER A 514 -32.36 -41.92 2.75
N THR A 515 -31.99 -40.84 3.42
CA THR A 515 -32.74 -40.34 4.57
C THR A 515 -33.87 -39.45 4.09
N THR A 516 -34.99 -40.09 3.83
CA THR A 516 -36.31 -39.47 3.71
C THR A 516 -36.62 -38.74 5.00
N THR A 517 -36.36 -37.44 5.06
CA THR A 517 -36.79 -36.59 6.19
C THR A 517 -37.71 -35.53 5.62
N GLY A 518 -39.01 -35.78 5.76
CA GLY A 518 -40.07 -34.88 5.34
C GLY A 518 -39.94 -33.55 6.07
N ILE A 519 -39.55 -32.51 5.34
CA ILE A 519 -39.68 -31.13 5.81
C ILE A 519 -41.10 -30.71 5.51
N SER A 520 -41.93 -30.78 6.55
CA SER A 520 -43.27 -30.23 6.58
C SER A 520 -43.18 -28.71 6.42
N THR A 521 -43.43 -28.23 5.21
CA THR A 521 -43.59 -26.81 4.89
C THR A 521 -44.75 -26.25 5.69
N THR A 522 -44.44 -25.54 6.79
CA THR A 522 -45.43 -24.77 7.52
C THR A 522 -45.34 -23.34 7.02
N THR A 523 -46.18 -23.02 6.03
CA THR A 523 -46.35 -21.69 5.47
C THR A 523 -46.89 -20.77 6.56
N THR A 524 -46.00 -20.01 7.20
CA THR A 524 -46.43 -18.95 8.14
C THR A 524 -46.62 -17.69 7.33
N THR A 525 -47.86 -17.45 6.92
CA THR A 525 -48.29 -16.21 6.27
C THR A 525 -48.23 -15.09 7.30
N THR A 526 -47.14 -14.33 7.33
CA THR A 526 -47.02 -13.16 8.18
C THR A 526 -47.89 -12.05 7.59
N THR A 527 -49.04 -11.82 8.20
CA THR A 527 -49.95 -10.72 7.87
C THR A 527 -49.30 -9.39 8.26
N THR A 528 -48.73 -8.70 7.28
CA THR A 528 -48.21 -7.33 7.45
C THR A 528 -49.38 -6.40 7.74
N THR A 529 -49.55 -6.01 9.00
CA THR A 529 -50.54 -5.02 9.42
C THR A 529 -49.95 -3.65 9.20
N THR A 530 -50.27 -3.04 8.05
CA THR A 530 -49.92 -1.65 7.71
C THR A 530 -50.61 -0.72 8.68
N THR A 531 -49.91 -0.32 9.75
CA THR A 531 -50.46 0.63 10.72
C THR A 531 -50.09 2.04 10.28
N THR A 532 -51.05 2.69 9.63
CA THR A 532 -51.02 4.10 9.24
C THR A 532 -50.91 4.96 10.51
N THR A 533 -49.71 5.44 10.82
CA THR A 533 -49.52 6.33 11.97
C THR A 533 -49.61 7.77 11.47
N THR A 534 -50.82 8.30 11.51
CA THR A 534 -51.13 9.72 11.30
C THR A 534 -50.44 10.52 12.41
N THR A 535 -49.35 11.23 12.09
CA THR A 535 -48.68 12.09 13.06
C THR A 535 -49.43 13.41 13.14
N THR A 536 -50.29 13.51 14.16
CA THR A 536 -51.04 14.72 14.51
C THR A 536 -50.07 15.78 15.03
N THR A 537 -49.90 16.85 14.26
CA THR A 537 -49.19 18.07 14.63
C THR A 537 -49.85 18.68 15.87
N THR A 538 -49.29 18.42 17.05
CA THR A 538 -49.76 19.04 18.30
C THR A 538 -48.76 20.12 18.68
N THR A 539 -49.04 21.34 18.23
CA THR A 539 -48.34 22.57 18.58
C THR A 539 -48.48 22.80 20.08
N THR A 540 -47.48 22.41 20.88
CA THR A 540 -47.45 22.73 22.31
C THR A 540 -46.56 23.95 22.51
N THR A 541 -47.23 25.09 22.64
CA THR A 541 -46.71 26.38 23.07
C THR A 541 -46.03 26.19 24.42
N THR A 542 -44.70 26.05 24.43
CA THR A 542 -43.94 25.95 25.68
C THR A 542 -43.59 27.36 26.11
N THR A 543 -44.35 27.83 27.09
CA THR A 543 -44.21 29.13 27.74
C THR A 543 -42.85 29.23 28.42
N THR A 544 -42.08 30.24 28.04
CA THR A 544 -40.80 30.67 28.61
C THR A 544 -40.91 30.95 30.11
N GLY A 545 -40.53 29.98 30.94
CA GLY A 545 -40.22 30.17 32.35
C GLY A 545 -38.73 30.46 32.51
N THR A 546 -38.39 31.74 32.60
CA THR A 546 -37.05 32.24 32.96
C THR A 546 -36.69 31.78 34.37
N SER A 547 -35.92 30.70 34.48
CA SER A 547 -35.21 30.34 35.70
C SER A 547 -33.74 30.72 35.52
N GLU A 548 -33.36 31.84 36.12
CA GLU A 548 -32.00 32.34 36.21
C GLU A 548 -31.14 31.33 36.99
N ILE A 549 -30.43 30.45 36.29
CA ILE A 549 -29.32 29.70 36.88
C ILE A 549 -28.02 30.38 36.40
N PRO A 550 -27.08 30.71 37.30
CA PRO A 550 -25.99 31.62 36.99
C PRO A 550 -25.02 30.95 36.02
N ILE A 551 -24.95 31.50 34.81
CA ILE A 551 -23.91 31.19 33.84
C ILE A 551 -22.60 31.69 34.43
N HIS A 552 -21.82 30.77 35.02
CA HIS A 552 -20.42 31.01 35.29
C HIS A 552 -19.71 31.22 33.94
N THR A 553 -19.62 32.47 33.53
CA THR A 553 -18.81 32.93 32.42
C THR A 553 -17.36 32.64 32.77
N ARG A 554 -16.87 31.45 32.41
CA ARG A 554 -15.43 31.16 32.39
C ARG A 554 -14.83 32.14 31.39
N LYS A 555 -14.22 33.21 31.91
CA LYS A 555 -13.47 34.16 31.10
C LYS A 555 -12.47 33.37 30.26
N PRO A 556 -12.36 33.63 28.95
CA PRO A 556 -11.41 32.94 28.09
C PRO A 556 -10.03 33.07 28.73
N GLN A 557 -9.44 31.92 29.05
CA GLN A 557 -8.11 31.81 29.61
C GLN A 557 -7.15 32.26 28.51
N LYS A 558 -6.97 33.60 28.39
CA LYS A 558 -6.09 34.24 27.42
C LYS A 558 -4.76 33.51 27.44
N ASN A 559 -4.47 32.83 26.34
CA ASN A 559 -3.33 31.95 26.19
C ASN A 559 -2.05 32.78 26.27
N TYR A 560 -1.49 32.89 27.48
CA TYR A 560 -0.26 33.64 27.75
C TYR A 560 0.91 33.16 26.87
N ARG A 561 0.86 31.91 26.38
CA ARG A 561 1.94 31.30 25.59
C ARG A 561 2.06 31.94 24.21
N THR A 562 0.97 32.06 23.46
CA THR A 562 0.96 32.68 22.12
C THR A 562 1.32 34.16 22.20
N ARG A 563 0.76 34.89 23.18
CA ARG A 563 1.10 36.30 23.39
C ARG A 563 2.59 36.49 23.71
N ASN A 564 3.18 35.63 24.54
CA ASN A 564 4.59 35.72 24.89
C ASN A 564 5.49 35.42 23.67
N ILE A 565 5.14 34.45 22.83
CA ILE A 565 5.87 34.15 21.59
C ILE A 565 5.84 35.36 20.64
N VAL A 566 4.66 35.96 20.43
CA VAL A 566 4.53 37.16 19.58
C VAL A 566 5.33 38.34 20.14
N ILE A 567 5.31 38.57 21.46
CA ILE A 567 6.11 39.62 22.10
C ILE A 567 7.61 39.38 21.89
N ILE A 568 8.08 38.15 22.10
CA ILE A 568 9.50 37.79 21.91
C ILE A 568 9.93 37.98 20.45
N LEU A 569 9.09 37.55 19.49
CA LEU A 569 9.32 37.76 18.06
C LEU A 569 9.38 39.25 17.70
N THR A 570 8.48 40.06 18.26
CA THR A 570 8.46 41.51 18.00
C THR A 570 9.71 42.19 18.56
N ILE A 571 10.17 41.78 19.74
CA ILE A 571 11.41 42.31 20.36
C ILE A 571 12.64 41.89 19.55
N LEU A 572 12.73 40.63 19.11
CA LEU A 572 13.86 40.14 18.29
C LEU A 572 13.88 40.79 16.91
N GLY A 573 12.72 40.95 16.27
CA GLY A 573 12.59 41.61 14.97
C GLY A 573 13.00 43.08 15.03
N THR A 574 12.52 43.82 16.03
CA THR A 574 12.89 45.23 16.22
C THR A 574 14.37 45.42 16.58
N ALA A 575 14.95 44.54 17.40
CA ALA A 575 16.38 44.55 17.71
C ALA A 575 17.26 44.27 16.48
N SER A 576 16.82 43.38 15.59
CA SER A 576 17.51 43.07 14.33
C SER A 576 17.52 44.27 13.37
N ILE A 577 16.36 44.93 13.20
CA ILE A 577 16.23 46.13 12.37
C ILE A 577 17.10 47.26 12.93
N LEU A 578 17.08 47.48 14.24
CA LEU A 578 17.89 48.52 14.88
C LEU A 578 19.40 48.24 14.69
N SER A 579 19.82 46.98 14.79
CA SER A 579 21.20 46.57 14.56
C SER A 579 21.65 46.83 13.11
N LEU A 580 20.78 46.52 12.13
CA LEU A 580 21.03 46.83 10.72
C LEU A 580 21.17 48.34 10.47
N VAL A 581 20.31 49.16 11.09
CA VAL A 581 20.39 50.62 11.00
C VAL A 581 21.70 51.15 11.59
N ILE A 582 22.10 50.65 12.77
CA ILE A 582 23.37 51.03 13.41
C ILE A 582 24.56 50.63 12.53
N ILE A 583 24.59 49.41 12.00
CA ILE A 583 25.66 48.95 11.10
C ILE A 583 25.71 49.81 9.84
N SER A 584 24.56 50.16 9.26
CA SER A 584 24.48 51.02 8.07
C SER A 584 25.02 52.43 8.36
N LEU A 585 24.71 53.01 9.52
CA LEU A 585 25.25 54.29 9.96
C LEU A 585 26.77 54.24 10.20
N VAL A 586 27.27 53.19 10.86
CA VAL A 586 28.71 53.01 11.11
C VAL A 586 29.46 52.83 9.78
N TYR A 587 28.92 52.02 8.87
CA TYR A 587 29.51 51.80 7.55
C TYR A 587 29.54 53.08 6.73
N LYS A 588 28.45 53.86 6.72
CA LYS A 588 28.40 55.17 6.06
C LYS A 588 29.47 56.10 6.62
N ARG A 589 29.61 56.17 7.94
CA ARG A 589 30.62 57.02 8.62
C ARG A 589 32.06 56.57 8.34
N TYR A 590 32.29 55.26 8.26
CA TYR A 590 33.59 54.69 7.88
C TYR A 590 33.97 55.06 6.45
N MET A 591 33.05 54.91 5.50
CA MET A 591 33.29 55.29 4.10
C MET A 591 33.58 56.78 3.97
N THR A 592 32.83 57.67 4.65
CA THR A 592 33.09 59.11 4.60
C THR A 592 34.48 59.48 5.14
N LYS A 593 34.99 58.78 6.17
CA LYS A 593 36.36 59.00 6.66
C LYS A 593 37.42 58.51 5.67
N LYS A 594 37.18 57.40 4.96
CA LYS A 594 38.14 56.87 3.98
C LYS A 594 38.32 57.82 2.80
N TYR A 595 37.24 58.44 2.32
CA TYR A 595 37.32 59.44 1.24
C TYR A 595 38.06 60.72 1.62
N LEU A 596 38.10 61.09 2.91
CA LEU A 596 38.90 62.24 3.36
C LEU A 596 40.40 61.93 3.49
N VAL A 597 40.78 60.66 3.66
CA VAL A 597 42.20 60.27 3.75
C VAL A 597 42.82 60.14 2.36
N ASP A 598 42.08 59.65 1.36
CA ASP A 598 42.63 59.41 0.03
C ASP A 598 42.79 60.70 -0.83
N THR A 599 42.32 61.87 -0.37
CA THR A 599 42.57 63.14 -1.09
C THR A 599 43.91 63.81 -0.76
N PHE A 600 44.69 63.25 0.18
CA PHE A 600 46.00 63.80 0.58
C PHE A 600 47.11 62.76 0.48
N SER A 601 47.50 62.37 -0.74
CA SER A 601 48.86 61.89 -1.07
C SER A 601 48.99 61.77 -2.59
N PHE A 602 49.25 62.86 -3.30
CA PHE A 602 50.57 63.28 -3.80
C PHE A 602 51.44 62.17 -4.40
N ASN A 603 51.64 62.31 -5.72
CA ASN A 603 52.83 62.01 -6.52
C ASN A 603 53.81 60.98 -5.93
N ASP A 604 53.95 59.84 -6.59
CA ASP A 604 55.23 59.60 -7.26
C ASP A 604 55.12 58.57 -8.39
N LYS A 605 55.77 58.93 -9.50
CA LYS A 605 56.02 58.12 -10.67
C LYS A 605 57.04 57.03 -10.31
N SER A 606 56.79 55.80 -10.73
CA SER A 606 57.87 54.95 -11.25
C SER A 606 57.30 53.91 -12.21
N SER A 607 57.65 54.11 -13.48
CA SER A 607 57.60 53.13 -14.56
C SER A 607 58.46 51.92 -14.24
N PHE A 608 57.91 50.72 -14.35
CA PHE A 608 58.68 49.52 -14.72
C PHE A 608 57.80 48.58 -15.53
N ASP A 609 58.31 48.25 -16.71
CA ASP A 609 57.67 47.62 -17.85
C ASP A 609 57.29 46.14 -17.65
N ASP A 610 56.16 45.81 -18.25
CA ASP A 610 55.88 44.66 -19.13
C ASP A 610 56.95 43.56 -19.25
N ASN A 611 56.67 42.39 -18.66
CA ASN A 611 56.63 41.07 -19.35
C ASN A 611 56.47 39.93 -18.34
N LEU A 612 55.24 39.58 -17.96
CA LEU A 612 54.97 38.29 -17.30
C LEU A 612 53.47 37.96 -17.35
N ASN A 613 52.91 37.87 -18.56
CA ASN A 613 51.58 37.29 -18.81
C ASN A 613 51.52 36.77 -20.24
N ALA A 614 52.09 35.59 -20.47
CA ALA A 614 51.81 34.74 -21.63
C ALA A 614 52.00 33.29 -21.17
N VAL A 615 51.14 32.39 -21.64
CA VAL A 615 51.06 30.96 -21.29
C VAL A 615 50.15 30.62 -20.09
N ALA A 616 48.84 30.85 -20.26
CA ALA A 616 47.77 30.06 -19.64
C ALA A 616 46.41 30.41 -20.30
N GLU A 617 46.31 30.30 -21.64
CA GLU A 617 45.04 30.52 -22.35
C GLU A 617 44.95 29.63 -23.60
N GLU A 618 45.16 28.32 -23.43
CA GLU A 618 44.81 27.30 -24.42
C GLU A 618 44.31 26.05 -23.69
N ASP A 619 43.03 26.05 -23.27
CA ASP A 619 42.28 24.80 -23.06
C ASP A 619 40.75 24.98 -22.97
N GLU A 620 40.20 26.20 -23.04
CA GLU A 620 38.73 26.42 -23.11
C GLU A 620 38.14 26.44 -24.54
N LYS A 621 38.72 25.69 -25.47
CA LYS A 621 38.16 25.52 -26.83
C LYS A 621 37.95 24.05 -27.20
N ALA A 622 37.21 23.33 -26.36
CA ALA A 622 36.62 22.04 -26.71
C ALA A 622 35.09 22.17 -26.85
N VAL A 623 34.70 22.77 -27.98
CA VAL A 623 33.56 22.40 -28.85
C VAL A 623 32.33 21.80 -28.13
N SER A 624 31.39 22.66 -27.73
CA SER A 624 29.97 22.28 -27.65
C SER A 624 29.44 22.15 -29.08
N PRO A 625 28.96 20.98 -29.54
CA PRO A 625 28.33 20.88 -30.84
C PRO A 625 26.97 21.57 -30.78
N ASP A 626 26.79 22.58 -31.64
CA ASP A 626 25.50 23.21 -31.92
C ASP A 626 24.53 22.14 -32.47
N ILE A 627 23.60 21.70 -31.63
CA ILE A 627 22.48 20.84 -32.04
C ILE A 627 21.48 21.73 -32.78
N ASN A 628 21.56 21.74 -34.10
CA ASN A 628 20.59 22.42 -34.96
C ASN A 628 19.27 21.62 -35.01
N LEU A 629 18.30 22.06 -34.21
CA LEU A 629 16.96 21.45 -34.07
C LEU A 629 16.06 21.59 -35.31
N SER A 630 16.53 22.14 -36.44
CA SER A 630 15.73 22.23 -37.66
C SER A 630 15.70 20.95 -38.50
N THR A 631 16.34 19.86 -38.09
CA THR A 631 16.42 18.61 -38.87
C THR A 631 15.57 17.46 -38.32
N ILE A 632 14.71 17.69 -37.32
CA ILE A 632 13.71 16.70 -36.90
C ILE A 632 12.35 17.13 -37.46
N ALA A 633 12.24 17.07 -38.79
CA ALA A 633 10.99 17.29 -39.51
C ALA A 633 10.44 15.92 -39.94
N TYR A 634 9.31 15.56 -39.32
CA TYR A 634 8.20 14.78 -39.89
C TYR A 634 8.55 13.48 -40.62
N GLU A 635 8.51 12.37 -39.87
CA GLU A 635 8.20 11.05 -40.41
C GLU A 635 6.71 10.79 -40.13
N HIS A 636 5.84 11.28 -41.03
CA HIS A 636 4.40 11.14 -40.95
C HIS A 636 3.91 10.65 -42.32
N GLN A 637 4.09 9.36 -42.60
CA GLN A 637 3.54 8.71 -43.78
C GLN A 637 3.43 7.20 -43.50
N TYR A 638 2.23 6.76 -43.15
CA TYR A 638 1.63 5.57 -43.77
C TYR A 638 0.11 5.77 -43.72
N GLU A 639 -0.40 6.19 -44.87
CA GLU A 639 -1.80 6.17 -45.25
C GLU A 639 -2.25 4.70 -45.36
N ASP A 640 -3.38 4.36 -44.75
CA ASP A 640 -4.27 3.29 -45.21
C ASP A 640 -5.70 3.78 -44.98
N SER A 641 -6.11 4.72 -45.83
CA SER A 641 -7.51 5.08 -46.01
C SER A 641 -8.11 4.11 -47.02
N ALA A 642 -8.80 3.10 -46.52
CA ALA A 642 -9.58 2.17 -47.34
C ALA A 642 -10.62 2.96 -48.15
N GLU A 643 -10.53 2.78 -49.47
CA GLU A 643 -11.38 3.34 -50.51
C GLU A 643 -12.88 3.15 -50.20
N LEU A 644 -13.57 4.28 -50.06
CA LEU A 644 -15.00 4.38 -50.31
C LEU A 644 -15.19 4.60 -51.82
N ASP A 645 -15.32 3.49 -52.53
CA ASP A 645 -15.66 3.48 -53.95
C ASP A 645 -17.01 4.17 -54.18
N LYS A 646 -16.95 5.21 -55.01
CA LYS A 646 -18.10 5.89 -55.61
C LYS A 646 -18.49 5.15 -56.88
N SER A 647 -19.74 4.68 -56.94
CA SER A 647 -20.60 4.71 -58.13
C SER A 647 -22.02 4.34 -57.77
#